data_AF-A0A7X4YCX6-F1
#
_entry.id   AF-A0A7X4YCX6-F1
#
_cell.length_a   1.000
_cell.length_b   1.000
_cell.length_c   1.000
_cell.angle_alpha   90.00
_cell.angle_beta   90.00
_cell.angle_gamma   90.00
#
_symmetry.space_group_name_H-M   'P 1'
#
loop_
_entity.id
_entity.type
_entity.pdbx_description
1 polymer ?
#
loop_
_entity_poly.entity_id
_entity_poly.type
_entity_poly.pdbx_seq_one_letter_code
_entity_poly.pdbx_strand_id
1 'polypeptide(L)'
;MKDVLNIAPHGVSRSAVLALQLLWLVAASACASNKASQQDTSWASHFAFEAERIEARARAVDLARVHDVRAEQAELRGWMMTLSKEMTLGGAEAQGPGHAALGRGALALGDLDAAIEHLEAAWSAGFREPSVVWARALALSQRYREQCITALTVLDPEERRVREQDTERQHREPVLALLRQAREKEAPSADLLAALIAFHEGRLDAAAALLEPMTASHPWFVEAPLLRADVLLLRAAQLWEEGQEGAARARLEHGREALAAARTTAESQMQAYLAQARFESAVIAVIRTDPPGTVPLTYEAGLGPAGSALGALDIASRLDPAAPAPPCERARMFNALAEHPRRKDHFQGHLFNEAVETTDAILARDPTSRCAYMERIRTQVSQAERARQEGYGPDMPKEQDLLKAVPPAGRDLAFHLLHARVLGLWVIIENDWGHTRVGDRHGAHRDQALDVWRTILALEARIPAYWIQFGELLVERGMDPLMEDGAADLEQAEAAWAKASTLRTKAPGLWLLGAHVQMAKALRSRARGEESGKAWETARARLRDGLTQQPQESSMHHALGRILLEQAKERWAHGGNPAELLDAAEAAQAVATKLDSGHGPGVLGRADIAALRAEYAWRRGEDPSPDVDKAEALYAQAMSEGPTKTEAILGLLQVLQPQARYELEQGRDPEPALDRRRKSIDLRAMLTVHKRVSYLRTLGEDTLVQARWVARTDRPQAETLFNYALAALTEALGQQPRSQEARLAMGELNRYRAVAMKAAGQDAEPLLAKGLALADALVNERPNWPEALLLRAALLRTKDPASAQARADRDAALKVNANLAPGWVRQFPEDMPKVP
;
A
#
# COMPACT_ATOMS: atom_id res chain seq x y z
N MET A 1 -67.30 76.20 56.55
CA MET A 1 -68.74 76.11 56.89
C MET A 1 -69.38 75.09 55.98
N LYS A 2 -69.91 74.00 56.57
CA LYS A 2 -71.04 73.14 56.16
C LYS A 2 -70.94 72.46 54.77
N ASP A 3 -70.66 71.15 54.66
CA ASP A 3 -71.46 69.95 55.00
C ASP A 3 -72.32 69.43 53.83
N VAL A 4 -72.27 68.08 53.63
CA VAL A 4 -73.33 67.17 53.09
C VAL A 4 -73.45 67.11 51.54
N LEU A 5 -73.48 65.98 50.80
CA LEU A 5 -73.58 64.52 51.04
C LEU A 5 -73.14 63.74 49.76
N ASN A 6 -72.37 62.66 49.96
CA ASN A 6 -72.48 61.29 49.41
C ASN A 6 -73.20 61.00 48.07
N ILE A 7 -72.56 60.21 47.19
CA ILE A 7 -72.98 58.87 46.70
C ILE A 7 -71.79 58.20 45.96
N ALA A 8 -71.44 56.98 46.37
CA ALA A 8 -70.49 56.10 45.68
C ALA A 8 -71.15 55.39 44.47
N PRO A 9 -70.36 54.81 43.55
CA PRO A 9 -70.33 53.35 43.55
C PRO A 9 -68.93 52.74 43.37
N HIS A 10 -68.71 51.69 44.16
CA HIS A 10 -67.95 50.48 43.88
C HIS A 10 -66.54 50.60 43.28
N GLY A 11 -65.56 50.39 44.15
CA GLY A 11 -64.19 50.05 43.78
C GLY A 11 -64.14 48.77 42.96
N VAL A 12 -63.61 48.88 41.75
CA VAL A 12 -63.10 47.74 40.99
C VAL A 12 -61.95 47.14 41.79
N SER A 13 -62.11 45.91 42.29
CA SER A 13 -61.07 45.24 43.07
C SER A 13 -59.77 45.15 42.25
N ARG A 14 -58.61 45.38 42.88
CA ARG A 14 -57.29 45.25 42.25
C ARG A 14 -57.07 43.87 41.58
N SER A 15 -57.78 42.85 42.06
CA SER A 15 -57.85 41.50 41.49
C SER A 15 -58.51 41.43 40.10
N ALA A 16 -59.48 42.30 39.79
CA ALA A 16 -60.13 42.32 38.47
C ALA A 16 -59.22 42.94 37.40
N VAL A 17 -58.38 43.92 37.77
CA VAL A 17 -57.41 44.55 36.85
C VAL A 17 -56.25 43.60 36.54
N LEU A 18 -55.74 42.86 37.54
CA LEU A 18 -54.72 41.82 37.35
C LEU A 18 -55.23 40.65 36.50
N ALA A 19 -56.48 40.23 36.69
CA ALA A 19 -57.10 39.18 35.87
C ALA A 19 -57.26 39.61 34.41
N LEU A 20 -57.63 40.87 34.15
CA LEU A 20 -57.72 41.41 32.78
C LEU A 20 -56.35 41.56 32.11
N GLN A 21 -55.30 41.91 32.85
CA GLN A 21 -53.92 41.98 32.32
C GLN A 21 -53.35 40.60 32.01
N LEU A 22 -53.63 39.59 32.85
CA LEU A 22 -53.29 38.19 32.58
C LEU A 22 -54.06 37.63 31.37
N LEU A 23 -55.35 37.94 31.24
CA LEU A 23 -56.14 37.58 30.06
C LEU A 23 -55.65 38.27 28.80
N TRP A 24 -55.17 39.51 28.88
CA TRP A 24 -54.57 40.20 27.73
C TRP A 24 -53.20 39.64 27.35
N LEU A 25 -52.36 39.25 28.31
CA LEU A 25 -51.07 38.59 28.04
C LEU A 25 -51.27 37.18 27.46
N VAL A 26 -52.27 36.43 27.94
CA VAL A 26 -52.64 35.11 27.40
C VAL A 26 -53.32 35.25 26.03
N ALA A 27 -54.17 36.24 25.82
CA ALA A 27 -54.80 36.48 24.52
C ALA A 27 -53.82 37.07 23.49
N ALA A 28 -52.89 37.92 23.91
CA ALA A 28 -51.85 38.46 23.03
C ALA A 28 -50.80 37.38 22.67
N SER A 29 -50.43 36.50 23.61
CA SER A 29 -49.59 35.34 23.30
C SER A 29 -50.33 34.29 22.48
N ALA A 30 -51.63 34.07 22.71
CA ALA A 30 -52.46 33.19 21.89
C ALA A 30 -52.74 33.76 20.48
N CYS A 31 -52.88 35.08 20.32
CA CYS A 31 -53.01 35.73 19.01
C CYS A 31 -51.68 35.87 18.28
N ALA A 32 -50.57 36.08 18.98
CA ALA A 32 -49.23 36.04 18.41
C ALA A 32 -48.84 34.61 18.01
N SER A 33 -49.20 33.60 18.82
CA SER A 33 -49.02 32.19 18.46
C SER A 33 -49.99 31.75 17.36
N ASN A 34 -51.21 32.30 17.26
CA ASN A 34 -52.09 32.04 16.13
C ASN A 34 -51.62 32.70 14.84
N LYS A 35 -51.05 33.91 14.91
CA LYS A 35 -50.45 34.57 13.73
C LYS A 35 -49.18 33.88 13.28
N ALA A 36 -48.27 33.55 14.21
CA ALA A 36 -47.08 32.74 13.93
C ALA A 36 -47.49 31.35 13.39
N SER A 37 -48.45 30.66 14.02
CA SER A 37 -48.95 29.37 13.54
C SER A 37 -49.66 29.45 12.18
N GLN A 38 -50.38 30.54 11.87
CA GLN A 38 -50.99 30.75 10.55
C GLN A 38 -49.94 31.10 9.48
N GLN A 39 -48.92 31.88 9.84
CA GLN A 39 -47.80 32.22 8.96
C GLN A 39 -46.91 31.00 8.69
N ASP A 40 -46.62 30.18 9.70
CA ASP A 40 -45.92 28.89 9.61
C ASP A 40 -46.65 27.93 8.66
N THR A 41 -47.99 27.82 8.75
CA THR A 41 -48.78 26.99 7.81
C THR A 41 -48.76 27.52 6.38
N SER A 42 -48.59 28.84 6.18
CA SER A 42 -48.54 29.44 4.84
C SER A 42 -47.19 29.17 4.15
N TRP A 43 -46.08 29.30 4.89
CA TRP A 43 -44.75 29.00 4.36
C TRP A 43 -44.56 27.50 4.13
N ALA A 44 -44.99 26.65 5.07
CA ALA A 44 -44.92 25.20 4.89
C ALA A 44 -45.67 24.74 3.63
N SER A 45 -46.90 25.25 3.41
CA SER A 45 -47.69 24.93 2.22
C SER A 45 -47.06 25.45 0.93
N HIS A 46 -46.53 26.68 0.95
CA HIS A 46 -45.82 27.27 -0.20
C HIS A 46 -44.59 26.47 -0.60
N PHE A 47 -43.69 26.21 0.34
CA PHE A 47 -42.46 25.45 0.07
C PHE A 47 -42.75 23.99 -0.29
N ALA A 48 -43.80 23.37 0.27
CA ALA A 48 -44.23 22.03 -0.13
C ALA A 48 -44.71 22.00 -1.59
N PHE A 49 -45.55 22.96 -2.00
CA PHE A 49 -46.01 23.09 -3.37
C PHE A 49 -44.85 23.32 -4.35
N GLU A 50 -43.92 24.19 -3.98
CA GLU A 50 -42.75 24.49 -4.81
C GLU A 50 -41.80 23.28 -4.95
N ALA A 51 -41.62 22.51 -3.88
CA ALA A 51 -40.88 21.24 -3.94
C ALA A 51 -41.55 20.24 -4.89
N GLU A 52 -42.87 20.06 -4.79
CA GLU A 52 -43.64 19.19 -5.69
C GLU A 52 -43.56 19.64 -7.15
N ARG A 53 -43.57 20.96 -7.40
CA ARG A 53 -43.39 21.53 -8.74
C ARG A 53 -42.02 21.19 -9.33
N ILE A 54 -40.96 21.31 -8.53
CA ILE A 54 -39.59 20.94 -8.92
C ILE A 54 -39.51 19.44 -9.20
N GLU A 55 -40.01 18.59 -8.30
CA GLU A 55 -40.00 17.13 -8.44
C GLU A 55 -40.76 16.67 -9.69
N ALA A 56 -41.95 17.22 -9.94
CA ALA A 56 -42.75 16.88 -11.11
C ALA A 56 -42.05 17.28 -12.41
N ARG A 57 -41.42 18.47 -12.44
CA ARG A 57 -40.66 18.94 -13.60
C ARG A 57 -39.42 18.09 -13.83
N ALA A 58 -38.66 17.76 -12.78
CA ALA A 58 -37.50 16.87 -12.86
C ALA A 58 -37.89 15.48 -13.41
N ARG A 59 -38.97 14.87 -12.88
CA ARG A 59 -39.48 13.60 -13.37
C ARG A 59 -39.90 13.66 -14.85
N ALA A 60 -40.51 14.76 -15.29
CA ALA A 60 -40.87 14.93 -16.70
C ALA A 60 -39.65 15.01 -17.63
N VAL A 61 -38.55 15.61 -17.16
CA VAL A 61 -37.27 15.66 -17.88
C VAL A 61 -36.63 14.28 -17.94
N ASP A 62 -36.59 13.57 -16.81
CA ASP A 62 -36.00 12.23 -16.69
C ASP A 62 -36.69 11.20 -17.61
N LEU A 63 -38.02 11.25 -17.70
CA LEU A 63 -38.84 10.34 -18.53
C LEU A 63 -38.82 10.67 -20.02
N ALA A 64 -38.21 11.78 -20.43
CA ALA A 64 -38.05 12.10 -21.84
C ALA A 64 -36.98 11.19 -22.49
N ARG A 65 -36.99 11.14 -23.82
CA ARG A 65 -35.92 10.49 -24.60
C ARG A 65 -34.58 11.17 -24.37
N VAL A 66 -33.49 10.42 -24.52
CA VAL A 66 -32.10 10.92 -24.40
C VAL A 66 -31.94 12.28 -25.11
N HIS A 67 -31.66 13.34 -24.36
CA HIS A 67 -31.37 14.68 -24.85
C HIS A 67 -30.42 15.42 -23.90
N ASP A 68 -29.80 16.51 -24.36
CA ASP A 68 -29.00 17.40 -23.51
C ASP A 68 -29.92 18.10 -22.51
N VAL A 69 -29.76 17.82 -21.21
CA VAL A 69 -30.65 18.30 -20.14
C VAL A 69 -30.16 19.59 -19.49
N ARG A 70 -29.09 20.23 -19.99
CA ARG A 70 -28.48 21.39 -19.32
C ARG A 70 -29.42 22.57 -19.19
N ALA A 71 -30.29 22.81 -20.18
CA ALA A 71 -31.23 23.92 -20.14
C ALA A 71 -32.28 23.73 -19.04
N GLU A 72 -32.84 22.53 -18.94
CA GLU A 72 -33.82 22.12 -17.95
C GLU A 72 -33.21 22.04 -16.54
N GLN A 73 -31.97 21.54 -16.42
CA GLN A 73 -31.22 21.56 -15.16
C GLN A 73 -30.93 22.98 -14.70
N ALA A 74 -30.58 23.90 -15.61
CA ALA A 74 -30.38 25.31 -15.29
C ALA A 74 -31.68 26.01 -14.87
N GLU A 75 -32.81 25.67 -15.52
CA GLU A 75 -34.16 26.12 -15.13
C GLU A 75 -34.47 25.69 -13.69
N LEU A 76 -34.34 24.39 -13.38
CA LEU A 76 -34.63 23.84 -12.06
C LEU A 76 -33.72 24.42 -10.96
N ARG A 77 -32.41 24.56 -11.23
CA ARG A 77 -31.47 25.24 -10.32
C ARG A 77 -31.85 26.71 -10.12
N GLY A 78 -32.36 27.39 -11.14
CA GLY A 78 -32.90 28.75 -11.05
C GLY A 78 -34.11 28.85 -10.12
N TRP A 79 -35.01 27.87 -10.17
CA TRP A 79 -36.15 27.77 -9.25
C TRP A 79 -35.67 27.53 -7.81
N MET A 80 -34.74 26.60 -7.60
CA MET A 80 -34.14 26.36 -6.28
C MET A 80 -33.44 27.60 -5.72
N MET A 81 -32.72 28.37 -6.56
CA MET A 81 -32.11 29.62 -6.14
C MET A 81 -33.15 30.68 -5.75
N THR A 82 -34.31 30.67 -6.39
CA THR A 82 -35.44 31.54 -6.03
C THR A 82 -36.00 31.12 -4.67
N LEU A 83 -36.22 29.82 -4.43
CA LEU A 83 -36.64 29.30 -3.13
C LEU A 83 -35.65 29.63 -2.02
N SER A 84 -34.35 29.55 -2.29
CA SER A 84 -33.32 29.95 -1.33
C SER A 84 -33.42 31.44 -0.96
N LYS A 85 -33.68 32.31 -1.94
CA LYS A 85 -33.93 33.74 -1.67
C LYS A 85 -35.21 33.95 -0.87
N GLU A 86 -36.30 33.26 -1.19
CA GLU A 86 -37.56 33.33 -0.44
C GLU A 86 -37.39 32.83 1.00
N MET A 87 -36.64 31.75 1.20
CA MET A 87 -36.27 31.21 2.52
C MET A 87 -35.49 32.24 3.35
N THR A 88 -34.54 32.95 2.73
CA THR A 88 -33.80 34.02 3.42
C THR A 88 -34.68 35.24 3.76
N LEU A 89 -35.59 35.62 2.87
CA LEU A 89 -36.54 36.72 3.09
C LEU A 89 -37.59 36.40 4.15
N GLY A 90 -38.01 35.13 4.24
CA GLY A 90 -39.00 34.64 5.21
C GLY A 90 -38.46 34.49 6.64
N GLY A 91 -37.18 34.74 6.89
CA GLY A 91 -36.59 34.71 8.24
C GLY A 91 -36.60 33.31 8.87
N ALA A 92 -36.67 33.24 10.20
CA ALA A 92 -36.52 31.99 10.96
C ALA A 92 -37.64 30.96 10.68
N GLU A 93 -38.87 31.43 10.47
CA GLU A 93 -40.06 30.59 10.22
C GLU A 93 -39.97 29.86 8.87
N ALA A 94 -39.35 30.48 7.86
CA ALA A 94 -39.16 29.88 6.54
C ALA A 94 -37.96 28.93 6.45
N GLN A 95 -37.02 28.94 7.42
CA GLN A 95 -35.80 28.12 7.35
C GLN A 95 -36.11 26.62 7.30
N GLY A 96 -36.96 26.12 8.19
CA GLY A 96 -37.31 24.69 8.24
C GLY A 96 -37.96 24.18 6.96
N PRO A 97 -39.10 24.76 6.53
CA PRO A 97 -39.77 24.38 5.29
C PRO A 97 -38.95 24.68 4.02
N GLY A 98 -38.21 25.79 3.99
CA GLY A 98 -37.37 26.17 2.86
C GLY A 98 -36.23 25.18 2.64
N HIS A 99 -35.53 24.79 3.70
CA HIS A 99 -34.51 23.74 3.62
C HIS A 99 -35.12 22.39 3.23
N ALA A 100 -36.32 22.05 3.70
CA ALA A 100 -37.00 20.82 3.28
C ALA A 100 -37.29 20.82 1.77
N ALA A 101 -37.76 21.94 1.21
CA ALA A 101 -38.02 22.06 -0.21
C ALA A 101 -36.73 22.02 -1.05
N LEU A 102 -35.67 22.72 -0.61
CA LEU A 102 -34.36 22.67 -1.27
C LEU A 102 -33.76 21.27 -1.24
N GLY A 103 -33.89 20.55 -0.12
CA GLY A 103 -33.40 19.18 0.00
C GLY A 103 -34.14 18.19 -0.89
N ARG A 104 -35.46 18.31 -0.98
CA ARG A 104 -36.30 17.54 -1.92
C ARG A 104 -35.98 17.85 -3.38
N GLY A 105 -35.81 19.13 -3.71
CA GLY A 105 -35.39 19.57 -5.04
C GLY A 105 -34.01 19.00 -5.41
N ALA A 106 -33.03 19.12 -4.52
CA ALA A 106 -31.69 18.56 -4.74
C ALA A 106 -31.73 17.04 -4.97
N LEU A 107 -32.55 16.31 -4.21
CA LEU A 107 -32.75 14.87 -4.40
C LEU A 107 -33.35 14.55 -5.78
N ALA A 108 -34.31 15.34 -6.25
CA ALA A 108 -34.92 15.19 -7.57
C ALA A 108 -33.96 15.49 -8.72
N LEU A 109 -32.99 16.40 -8.52
CA LEU A 109 -31.92 16.66 -9.47
C LEU A 109 -30.76 15.64 -9.34
N GLY A 110 -30.83 14.74 -8.35
CA GLY A 110 -29.83 13.74 -8.01
C GLY A 110 -28.52 14.31 -7.43
N ASP A 111 -28.56 15.52 -6.87
CA ASP A 111 -27.50 16.07 -6.03
C ASP A 111 -27.66 15.56 -4.59
N LEU A 112 -27.11 14.38 -4.35
CA LEU A 112 -27.29 13.67 -3.08
C LEU A 112 -26.62 14.39 -1.90
N ASP A 113 -25.49 15.06 -2.13
CA ASP A 113 -24.78 15.80 -1.08
C ASP A 113 -25.60 17.00 -0.62
N ALA A 114 -26.07 17.85 -1.56
CA ALA A 114 -26.91 18.99 -1.23
C ALA A 114 -28.26 18.57 -0.63
N ALA A 115 -28.84 17.44 -1.09
CA ALA A 115 -30.07 16.89 -0.52
C ALA A 115 -29.91 16.55 0.97
N ILE A 116 -28.84 15.82 1.33
CA ILE A 116 -28.58 15.44 2.73
C ILE A 116 -28.33 16.68 3.59
N GLU A 117 -27.53 17.64 3.11
CA GLU A 117 -27.23 18.88 3.84
C GLU A 117 -28.51 19.67 4.17
N HIS A 118 -29.34 19.93 3.16
CA HIS A 118 -30.56 20.70 3.35
C HIS A 118 -31.62 19.93 4.18
N LEU A 119 -31.75 18.61 4.00
CA LEU A 119 -32.67 17.82 4.83
C LEU A 119 -32.20 17.72 6.30
N GLU A 120 -30.89 17.76 6.55
CA GLU A 120 -30.34 17.88 7.90
C GLU A 120 -30.62 19.27 8.51
N ALA A 121 -30.45 20.33 7.72
CA ALA A 121 -30.75 21.69 8.16
C ALA A 121 -32.24 21.86 8.52
N ALA A 122 -33.15 21.33 7.69
CA ALA A 122 -34.59 21.33 7.97
C ALA A 122 -34.93 20.58 9.27
N TRP A 123 -34.32 19.42 9.46
CA TRP A 123 -34.50 18.60 10.66
C TRP A 123 -33.98 19.28 11.93
N SER A 124 -32.82 19.92 11.82
CA SER A 124 -32.18 20.68 12.90
C SER A 124 -32.98 21.93 13.28
N ALA A 125 -33.66 22.54 12.30
CA ALA A 125 -34.63 23.61 12.52
C ALA A 125 -35.97 23.14 13.13
N GLY A 126 -36.12 21.84 13.40
CA GLY A 126 -37.32 21.27 14.04
C GLY A 126 -38.45 20.90 13.08
N PHE A 127 -38.26 21.05 11.77
CA PHE A 127 -39.28 20.76 10.76
C PHE A 127 -39.28 19.25 10.41
N ARG A 128 -40.21 18.50 11.01
CA ARG A 128 -40.26 17.01 10.98
C ARG A 128 -41.56 16.44 10.37
N GLU A 129 -42.00 17.05 9.28
CA GLU A 129 -43.16 16.58 8.51
C GLU A 129 -42.92 15.19 7.88
N PRO A 130 -43.98 14.41 7.59
CA PRO A 130 -43.85 13.08 6.98
C PRO A 130 -43.03 13.08 5.68
N SER A 131 -43.22 14.08 4.83
CA SER A 131 -42.50 14.26 3.57
C SER A 131 -40.99 14.43 3.78
N VAL A 132 -40.58 15.14 4.83
CA VAL A 132 -39.16 15.36 5.18
C VAL A 132 -38.55 14.10 5.77
N VAL A 133 -39.28 13.41 6.66
CA VAL A 133 -38.85 12.11 7.22
C VAL A 133 -38.58 11.13 6.07
N TRP A 134 -39.49 11.05 5.10
CA TRP A 134 -39.36 10.20 3.93
C TRP A 134 -38.19 10.60 3.03
N ALA A 135 -38.10 11.86 2.62
CA ALA A 135 -37.01 12.35 1.75
C ALA A 135 -35.63 12.12 2.39
N ARG A 136 -35.50 12.35 3.70
CA ARG A 136 -34.28 12.09 4.45
C ARG A 136 -33.95 10.61 4.52
N ALA A 137 -34.95 9.75 4.73
CA ALA A 137 -34.76 8.30 4.71
C ALA A 137 -34.26 7.82 3.34
N LEU A 138 -34.83 8.35 2.24
CA LEU A 138 -34.40 8.03 0.89
C LEU A 138 -32.96 8.48 0.60
N ALA A 139 -32.63 9.74 0.90
CA ALA A 139 -31.29 10.29 0.65
C ALA A 139 -30.21 9.52 1.44
N LEU A 140 -30.42 9.30 2.74
CA LEU A 140 -29.48 8.53 3.55
C LEU A 140 -29.43 7.05 3.14
N SER A 141 -30.56 6.46 2.74
CA SER A 141 -30.57 5.10 2.21
C SER A 141 -29.79 5.01 0.90
N GLN A 142 -29.87 6.00 0.02
CA GLN A 142 -29.10 6.03 -1.22
C GLN A 142 -27.61 6.13 -0.91
N ARG A 143 -27.20 7.03 0.00
CA ARG A 143 -25.79 7.14 0.44
C ARG A 143 -25.24 5.81 0.94
N TYR A 144 -26.01 5.13 1.79
CA TYR A 144 -25.65 3.81 2.31
C TYR A 144 -25.44 2.79 1.18
N ARG A 145 -26.35 2.71 0.20
CA ARG A 145 -26.20 1.81 -0.96
C ARG A 145 -24.95 2.11 -1.76
N GLU A 146 -24.71 3.38 -2.08
CA GLU A 146 -23.54 3.81 -2.85
C GLU A 146 -22.23 3.45 -2.14
N GLN A 147 -22.18 3.62 -0.82
CA GLN A 147 -21.02 3.22 -0.02
C GLN A 147 -20.85 1.70 0.06
N CYS A 148 -21.92 0.93 0.23
CA CYS A 148 -21.87 -0.54 0.18
C CYS A 148 -21.32 -1.04 -1.16
N ILE A 149 -21.80 -0.50 -2.28
CA ILE A 149 -21.33 -0.86 -3.62
C ILE A 149 -19.87 -0.43 -3.82
N THR A 150 -19.50 0.77 -3.37
CA THR A 150 -18.12 1.25 -3.46
C THR A 150 -17.18 0.37 -2.64
N ALA A 151 -17.61 -0.13 -1.47
CA ALA A 151 -16.81 -1.05 -0.66
C ALA A 151 -16.46 -2.36 -1.40
N LEU A 152 -17.36 -2.86 -2.26
CA LEU A 152 -17.08 -4.05 -3.10
C LEU A 152 -15.88 -3.86 -4.04
N THR A 153 -15.55 -2.61 -4.39
CA THR A 153 -14.40 -2.29 -5.26
C THR A 153 -13.05 -2.30 -4.52
N VAL A 154 -13.06 -2.36 -3.18
CA VAL A 154 -11.85 -2.46 -2.37
C VAL A 154 -11.31 -3.88 -2.45
N LEU A 155 -10.05 -4.02 -2.87
CA LEU A 155 -9.42 -5.33 -3.09
C LEU A 155 -8.97 -6.01 -1.79
N ASP A 156 -8.49 -5.23 -0.81
CA ASP A 156 -8.08 -5.76 0.49
C ASP A 156 -9.34 -6.15 1.33
N PRO A 157 -9.50 -7.43 1.70
CA PRO A 157 -10.69 -7.89 2.41
C PRO A 157 -10.87 -7.28 3.81
N GLU A 158 -9.78 -7.00 4.52
CA GLU A 158 -9.86 -6.43 5.87
C GLU A 158 -10.21 -4.94 5.81
N GLU A 159 -9.65 -4.20 4.85
CA GLU A 159 -10.05 -2.82 4.56
C GLU A 159 -11.52 -2.75 4.12
N ARG A 160 -11.95 -3.64 3.21
CA ARG A 160 -13.35 -3.75 2.78
C ARG A 160 -14.26 -3.93 3.99
N ARG A 161 -13.94 -4.89 4.86
CA ARG A 161 -14.72 -5.18 6.07
C ARG A 161 -14.84 -3.98 7.00
N VAL A 162 -13.75 -3.23 7.23
CA VAL A 162 -13.79 -2.01 8.06
C VAL A 162 -14.72 -0.97 7.45
N ARG A 163 -14.65 -0.75 6.13
CA ARG A 163 -15.52 0.20 5.43
C ARG A 163 -16.99 -0.22 5.46
N GLU A 164 -17.29 -1.50 5.30
CA GLU A 164 -18.65 -2.05 5.42
C GLU A 164 -19.20 -1.82 6.83
N GLN A 165 -18.42 -2.11 7.87
CA GLN A 165 -18.82 -1.90 9.26
C GLN A 165 -19.07 -0.42 9.58
N ASP A 166 -18.25 0.49 9.05
CA ASP A 166 -18.46 1.93 9.20
C ASP A 166 -19.74 2.38 8.50
N THR A 167 -19.94 1.92 7.26
CA THR A 167 -21.12 2.22 6.46
C THR A 167 -22.39 1.75 7.17
N GLU A 168 -22.39 0.52 7.71
CA GLU A 168 -23.49 0.00 8.52
C GLU A 168 -23.69 0.81 9.81
N ARG A 169 -22.63 1.09 10.56
CA ARG A 169 -22.73 1.83 11.82
C ARG A 169 -23.25 3.25 11.62
N GLN A 170 -22.82 3.93 10.56
CA GLN A 170 -23.19 5.30 10.27
C GLN A 170 -24.62 5.44 9.77
N HIS A 171 -25.13 4.46 9.01
CA HIS A 171 -26.39 4.64 8.28
C HIS A 171 -27.51 3.67 8.65
N ARG A 172 -27.21 2.42 9.04
CA ARG A 172 -28.23 1.36 9.16
C ARG A 172 -29.33 1.69 10.17
N GLU A 173 -28.98 1.90 11.44
CA GLU A 173 -29.96 2.21 12.50
C GLU A 173 -30.62 3.58 12.30
N PRO A 174 -29.88 4.66 11.96
CA PRO A 174 -30.50 5.95 11.67
C PRO A 174 -31.55 5.88 10.56
N VAL A 175 -31.25 5.16 9.47
CA VAL A 175 -32.20 5.01 8.35
C VAL A 175 -33.38 4.13 8.74
N LEU A 176 -33.17 3.00 9.44
CA LEU A 176 -34.27 2.17 9.94
C LEU A 176 -35.22 2.93 10.86
N ALA A 177 -34.70 3.80 11.73
CA ALA A 177 -35.53 4.64 12.59
C ALA A 177 -36.40 5.60 11.76
N LEU A 178 -35.82 6.27 10.76
CA LEU A 178 -36.56 7.16 9.85
C LEU A 178 -37.61 6.40 9.04
N LEU A 179 -37.29 5.21 8.51
CA LEU A 179 -38.22 4.38 7.75
C LEU A 179 -39.40 3.91 8.63
N ARG A 180 -39.14 3.48 9.87
CA ARG A 180 -40.20 3.10 10.82
C ARG A 180 -41.10 4.28 11.17
N GLN A 181 -40.54 5.47 11.36
CA GLN A 181 -41.31 6.69 11.59
C GLN A 181 -42.14 7.09 10.35
N ALA A 182 -41.62 6.91 9.15
CA ALA A 182 -42.37 7.14 7.90
C ALA A 182 -43.56 6.18 7.78
N ARG A 183 -43.44 4.94 8.27
CA ARG A 183 -44.54 3.95 8.30
C ARG A 183 -45.76 4.43 9.08
N GLU A 184 -45.52 5.07 10.23
CA GLU A 184 -46.57 5.55 11.14
C GLU A 184 -47.31 6.77 10.60
N LYS A 185 -46.69 7.50 9.66
CA LYS A 185 -47.16 8.78 9.12
C LYS A 185 -47.63 8.69 7.66
N GLU A 186 -47.99 7.49 7.20
CA GLU A 186 -48.43 7.19 5.81
C GLU A 186 -47.38 7.56 4.74
N ALA A 187 -46.33 6.72 4.61
CA ALA A 187 -45.34 6.87 3.55
C ALA A 187 -45.97 6.78 2.14
N PRO A 188 -45.42 7.48 1.13
CA PRO A 188 -46.00 7.54 -0.22
C PRO A 188 -46.12 6.18 -0.95
N SER A 189 -45.31 5.18 -0.58
CA SER A 189 -45.38 3.81 -1.10
C SER A 189 -45.06 2.79 0.00
N ALA A 190 -46.05 2.00 0.38
CA ALA A 190 -45.90 0.95 1.40
C ALA A 190 -44.93 -0.16 0.96
N ASP A 191 -44.95 -0.52 -0.33
CA ASP A 191 -44.11 -1.58 -0.90
C ASP A 191 -42.63 -1.15 -0.96
N LEU A 192 -42.34 0.09 -1.42
CA LEU A 192 -40.97 0.61 -1.41
C LEU A 192 -40.44 0.72 0.03
N LEU A 193 -41.28 1.18 0.95
CA LEU A 193 -40.92 1.27 2.36
C LEU A 193 -40.55 -0.11 2.92
N ALA A 194 -41.36 -1.14 2.64
CA ALA A 194 -41.09 -2.51 3.08
C ALA A 194 -39.78 -3.07 2.47
N ALA A 195 -39.52 -2.79 1.19
CA ALA A 195 -38.29 -3.19 0.52
C ALA A 195 -37.04 -2.51 1.12
N LEU A 196 -37.10 -1.21 1.40
CA LEU A 196 -36.02 -0.48 2.06
C LEU A 196 -35.76 -0.99 3.48
N ILE A 197 -36.80 -1.26 4.27
CA ILE A 197 -36.64 -1.87 5.60
C ILE A 197 -35.97 -3.24 5.47
N ALA A 198 -36.43 -4.10 4.54
CA ALA A 198 -35.81 -5.41 4.32
C ALA A 198 -34.33 -5.30 3.91
N PHE A 199 -34.00 -4.32 3.05
CA PHE A 199 -32.63 -4.05 2.63
C PHE A 199 -31.74 -3.65 3.81
N HIS A 200 -32.14 -2.66 4.60
CA HIS A 200 -31.37 -2.21 5.79
C HIS A 200 -31.35 -3.24 6.93
N GLU A 201 -32.29 -4.19 6.95
CA GLU A 201 -32.23 -5.35 7.86
C GLU A 201 -31.28 -6.45 7.36
N GLY A 202 -30.69 -6.31 6.16
CA GLY A 202 -29.81 -7.32 5.55
C GLY A 202 -30.57 -8.47 4.88
N ARG A 203 -31.90 -8.38 4.77
CA ARG A 203 -32.77 -9.38 4.13
C ARG A 203 -32.83 -9.13 2.61
N LEU A 204 -31.68 -9.23 1.95
CA LEU A 204 -31.52 -8.85 0.53
C LEU A 204 -32.44 -9.63 -0.42
N ASP A 205 -32.62 -10.93 -0.20
CA ASP A 205 -33.54 -11.75 -1.02
C ASP A 205 -35.01 -11.29 -0.88
N ALA A 206 -35.43 -10.94 0.34
CA ALA A 206 -36.77 -10.42 0.58
C ALA A 206 -36.94 -9.02 -0.02
N ALA A 207 -35.93 -8.15 0.08
CA ALA A 207 -35.95 -6.83 -0.56
C ALA A 207 -36.09 -6.95 -2.08
N ALA A 208 -35.32 -7.83 -2.72
CA ALA A 208 -35.41 -8.06 -4.17
C ALA A 208 -36.78 -8.57 -4.61
N ALA A 209 -37.38 -9.49 -3.84
CA ALA A 209 -38.71 -10.03 -4.13
C ALA A 209 -39.84 -8.98 -3.97
N LEU A 210 -39.71 -8.06 -3.01
CA LEU A 210 -40.65 -6.96 -2.83
C LEU A 210 -40.59 -5.94 -3.98
N LEU A 211 -39.42 -5.74 -4.58
CA LEU A 211 -39.21 -4.77 -5.66
C LEU A 211 -39.60 -5.28 -7.05
N GLU A 212 -39.56 -6.59 -7.27
CA GLU A 212 -39.88 -7.22 -8.55
C GLU A 212 -41.28 -6.89 -9.09
N PRO A 213 -42.38 -7.07 -8.33
CA PRO A 213 -43.72 -6.78 -8.85
C PRO A 213 -43.94 -5.28 -9.08
N MET A 214 -43.24 -4.41 -8.36
CA MET A 214 -43.41 -2.95 -8.46
C MET A 214 -43.08 -2.42 -9.84
N THR A 215 -42.05 -2.97 -10.50
CA THR A 215 -41.66 -2.58 -11.86
C THR A 215 -42.78 -2.89 -12.87
N ALA A 216 -43.54 -3.98 -12.65
CA ALA A 216 -44.66 -4.34 -13.50
C ALA A 216 -45.94 -3.55 -13.16
N SER A 217 -46.23 -3.32 -11.88
CA SER A 217 -47.43 -2.59 -11.42
C SER A 217 -47.32 -1.07 -11.60
N HIS A 218 -46.12 -0.51 -11.54
CA HIS A 218 -45.83 0.91 -11.71
C HIS A 218 -44.68 1.13 -12.70
N PRO A 219 -44.91 0.97 -14.02
CA PRO A 219 -43.84 1.04 -15.02
C PRO A 219 -43.09 2.38 -15.07
N TRP A 220 -43.68 3.47 -14.57
CA TRP A 220 -43.10 4.81 -14.52
C TRP A 220 -42.20 5.04 -13.29
N PHE A 221 -42.13 4.09 -12.35
CA PHE A 221 -41.41 4.22 -11.08
C PHE A 221 -40.00 3.63 -11.18
N VAL A 222 -39.05 4.46 -11.60
CA VAL A 222 -37.66 4.08 -11.96
C VAL A 222 -36.82 3.73 -10.72
N GLU A 223 -37.19 4.25 -9.56
CA GLU A 223 -36.48 4.07 -8.31
C GLU A 223 -36.50 2.60 -7.84
N ALA A 224 -37.57 1.85 -8.15
CA ALA A 224 -37.68 0.42 -7.83
C ALA A 224 -36.67 -0.46 -8.60
N PRO A 225 -36.57 -0.42 -9.94
CA PRO A 225 -35.57 -1.20 -10.67
C PRO A 225 -34.12 -0.79 -10.33
N LEU A 226 -33.84 0.50 -10.08
CA LEU A 226 -32.51 0.93 -9.62
C LEU A 226 -32.14 0.31 -8.27
N LEU A 227 -33.06 0.37 -7.29
CA LEU A 227 -32.85 -0.25 -5.98
C LEU A 227 -32.73 -1.78 -6.10
N ARG A 228 -33.52 -2.42 -6.97
CA ARG A 228 -33.46 -3.87 -7.19
C ARG A 228 -32.09 -4.28 -7.72
N ALA A 229 -31.50 -3.52 -8.64
CA ALA A 229 -30.16 -3.77 -9.15
C ALA A 229 -29.09 -3.71 -8.05
N ASP A 230 -29.12 -2.66 -7.22
CA ASP A 230 -28.20 -2.51 -6.08
C ASP A 230 -28.31 -3.70 -5.10
N VAL A 231 -29.54 -4.09 -4.75
CA VAL A 231 -29.80 -5.23 -3.84
C VAL A 231 -29.29 -6.54 -4.43
N LEU A 232 -29.53 -6.78 -5.72
CA LEU A 232 -29.09 -7.99 -6.42
C LEU A 232 -27.57 -8.07 -6.53
N LEU A 233 -26.89 -6.95 -6.76
CA LEU A 233 -25.42 -6.87 -6.76
C LEU A 233 -24.83 -7.25 -5.39
N LEU A 234 -25.36 -6.66 -4.32
CA LEU A 234 -24.89 -6.95 -2.97
C LEU A 234 -25.16 -8.41 -2.59
N ARG A 235 -26.29 -8.97 -3.00
CA ARG A 235 -26.58 -10.40 -2.78
C ARG A 235 -25.67 -11.30 -3.63
N ALA A 236 -25.37 -10.90 -4.87
CA ALA A 236 -24.42 -11.63 -5.71
C ALA A 236 -23.02 -11.66 -5.10
N ALA A 237 -22.56 -10.56 -4.50
CA ALA A 237 -21.28 -10.52 -3.80
C ALA A 237 -21.25 -11.49 -2.61
N GLN A 238 -22.29 -11.53 -1.79
CA GLN A 238 -22.41 -12.50 -0.69
C GLN A 238 -22.37 -13.95 -1.21
N LEU A 239 -23.17 -14.26 -2.25
CA LEU A 239 -23.19 -15.60 -2.86
C LEU A 239 -21.83 -15.98 -3.46
N TRP A 240 -21.09 -15.01 -4.00
CA TRP A 240 -19.74 -15.23 -4.51
C TRP A 240 -18.77 -15.62 -3.40
N GLU A 241 -18.80 -14.91 -2.27
CA GLU A 241 -17.99 -15.23 -1.09
C GLU A 241 -18.38 -16.58 -0.45
N GLU A 242 -19.66 -16.95 -0.51
CA GLU A 242 -20.17 -18.27 -0.11
C GLU A 242 -19.76 -19.41 -1.08
N GLY A 243 -19.11 -19.10 -2.21
CA GLY A 243 -18.69 -20.08 -3.23
C GLY A 243 -19.80 -20.52 -4.19
N GLN A 244 -20.97 -19.85 -4.17
CA GLN A 244 -22.12 -20.15 -5.02
C GLN A 244 -22.08 -19.35 -6.33
N GLU A 245 -21.01 -19.50 -7.12
CA GLU A 245 -20.76 -18.67 -8.31
C GLU A 245 -21.91 -18.67 -9.32
N GLY A 246 -22.55 -19.83 -9.57
CA GLY A 246 -23.66 -19.93 -10.52
C GLY A 246 -24.87 -19.10 -10.09
N ALA A 247 -25.21 -19.14 -8.79
CA ALA A 247 -26.29 -18.33 -8.22
C ALA A 247 -25.93 -16.85 -8.24
N ALA A 248 -24.68 -16.50 -7.91
CA ALA A 248 -24.19 -15.12 -7.98
C ALA A 248 -24.33 -14.54 -9.40
N ARG A 249 -23.89 -15.28 -10.44
CA ARG A 249 -24.02 -14.84 -11.84
C ARG A 249 -25.47 -14.63 -12.27
N ALA A 250 -26.38 -15.50 -11.83
CA ALA A 250 -27.81 -15.33 -12.11
C ALA A 250 -28.38 -14.05 -11.47
N ARG A 251 -27.99 -13.73 -10.23
CA ARG A 251 -28.40 -12.47 -9.57
C ARG A 251 -27.90 -11.24 -10.30
N LEU A 252 -26.67 -11.28 -10.80
CA LEU A 252 -26.12 -10.17 -11.57
C LEU A 252 -26.85 -9.94 -12.88
N GLU A 253 -27.26 -11.01 -13.57
CA GLU A 253 -28.02 -10.88 -14.80
C GLU A 253 -29.38 -10.23 -14.57
N HIS A 254 -30.12 -10.66 -13.55
CA HIS A 254 -31.36 -9.99 -13.14
C HIS A 254 -31.12 -8.52 -12.72
N GLY A 255 -29.94 -8.21 -12.15
CA GLY A 255 -29.54 -6.84 -11.84
C GLY A 255 -29.35 -5.98 -13.10
N ARG A 256 -28.73 -6.53 -14.15
CA ARG A 256 -28.58 -5.87 -15.45
C ARG A 256 -29.92 -5.64 -16.13
N GLU A 257 -30.82 -6.62 -16.08
CA GLU A 257 -32.19 -6.49 -16.59
C GLU A 257 -32.94 -5.35 -15.88
N ALA A 258 -32.80 -5.24 -14.55
CA ALA A 258 -33.40 -4.15 -13.80
C ALA A 258 -32.81 -2.77 -14.20
N LEU A 259 -31.49 -2.66 -14.37
CA LEU A 259 -30.85 -1.44 -14.87
C LEU A 259 -31.27 -1.10 -16.31
N ALA A 260 -31.48 -2.10 -17.17
CA ALA A 260 -32.01 -1.89 -18.50
C ALA A 260 -33.44 -1.33 -18.44
N ALA A 261 -34.31 -1.92 -17.61
CA ALA A 261 -35.68 -1.44 -17.41
C ALA A 261 -35.74 0.00 -16.89
N ALA A 262 -34.85 0.37 -15.96
CA ALA A 262 -34.74 1.74 -15.45
C ALA A 262 -34.41 2.73 -16.58
N ARG A 263 -33.39 2.43 -17.40
CA ARG A 263 -32.95 3.30 -18.50
C ARG A 263 -33.92 3.38 -19.67
N THR A 264 -34.68 2.32 -19.94
CA THR A 264 -35.75 2.37 -20.96
C THR A 264 -36.95 3.19 -20.51
N THR A 265 -37.13 3.33 -19.20
CA THR A 265 -38.24 4.11 -18.62
C THR A 265 -37.86 5.58 -18.50
N ALA A 266 -36.67 5.89 -18.00
CA ALA A 266 -36.14 7.25 -17.88
C ALA A 266 -34.83 7.38 -18.67
N GLU A 267 -34.99 7.56 -19.99
CA GLU A 267 -33.87 7.62 -20.92
C GLU A 267 -32.97 8.85 -20.68
N SER A 268 -33.51 9.95 -20.14
CA SER A 268 -32.78 11.17 -19.84
C SER A 268 -32.28 11.28 -18.40
N GLN A 269 -32.54 10.29 -17.55
CA GLN A 269 -32.06 10.30 -16.17
C GLN A 269 -30.59 9.85 -16.08
N MET A 270 -29.68 10.80 -15.86
CA MET A 270 -28.24 10.55 -15.77
C MET A 270 -27.88 9.51 -14.69
N GLN A 271 -28.60 9.50 -13.56
CA GLN A 271 -28.36 8.62 -12.42
C GLN A 271 -28.54 7.14 -12.78
N ALA A 272 -29.42 6.80 -13.72
CA ALA A 272 -29.60 5.42 -14.17
C ALA A 272 -28.37 4.88 -14.90
N TYR A 273 -27.68 5.73 -15.69
CA TYR A 273 -26.44 5.37 -16.36
C TYR A 273 -25.25 5.33 -15.41
N LEU A 274 -25.18 6.27 -14.44
CA LEU A 274 -24.17 6.23 -13.38
C LEU A 274 -24.33 4.98 -12.49
N ALA A 275 -25.57 4.57 -12.21
CA ALA A 275 -25.85 3.33 -11.50
C ALA A 275 -25.34 2.10 -12.27
N GLN A 276 -25.55 2.05 -13.59
CA GLN A 276 -24.99 0.98 -14.43
C GLN A 276 -23.46 0.97 -14.42
N ALA A 277 -22.81 2.13 -14.53
CA ALA A 277 -21.35 2.21 -14.48
C ALA A 277 -20.80 1.68 -13.15
N ARG A 278 -21.37 2.11 -12.02
CA ARG A 278 -21.00 1.63 -10.68
C ARG A 278 -21.27 0.13 -10.50
N PHE A 279 -22.41 -0.36 -10.99
CA PHE A 279 -22.77 -1.77 -10.93
C PHE A 279 -21.72 -2.63 -11.63
N GLU A 280 -21.35 -2.27 -12.87
CA GLU A 280 -20.39 -3.05 -13.64
C GLU A 280 -18.96 -2.90 -13.10
N SER A 281 -18.57 -1.75 -12.53
CA SER A 281 -17.31 -1.61 -11.77
C SER A 281 -17.23 -2.61 -10.61
N ALA A 282 -18.31 -2.73 -9.84
CA ALA A 282 -18.37 -3.68 -8.73
C ALA A 282 -18.38 -5.14 -9.22
N VAL A 283 -19.08 -5.43 -10.32
CA VAL A 283 -19.04 -6.76 -10.98
C VAL A 283 -17.60 -7.16 -11.34
N ILE A 284 -16.83 -6.25 -11.95
CA ILE A 284 -15.43 -6.50 -12.32
C ILE A 284 -14.62 -6.83 -11.07
N ALA A 285 -14.79 -6.08 -9.98
CA ALA A 285 -14.07 -6.28 -8.73
C ALA A 285 -14.46 -7.58 -8.00
N VAL A 286 -15.76 -7.92 -7.95
CA VAL A 286 -16.30 -9.08 -7.24
C VAL A 286 -15.95 -10.39 -7.94
N ILE A 287 -16.25 -10.49 -9.24
CA ILE A 287 -16.10 -11.75 -9.98
C ILE A 287 -14.64 -12.00 -10.37
N ARG A 288 -13.78 -10.97 -10.30
CA ARG A 288 -12.39 -11.01 -10.81
C ARG A 288 -12.35 -11.58 -12.24
N THR A 289 -13.40 -11.31 -13.02
CA THR A 289 -13.49 -11.72 -14.42
C THR A 289 -12.43 -10.98 -15.20
N ASP A 290 -11.44 -11.73 -15.68
CA ASP A 290 -10.91 -11.46 -17.01
C ASP A 290 -11.74 -12.32 -17.98
N PRO A 291 -12.25 -11.77 -19.09
CA PRO A 291 -12.63 -12.63 -20.19
C PRO A 291 -11.34 -13.32 -20.69
N PRO A 292 -11.28 -14.66 -20.74
CA PRO A 292 -10.16 -15.34 -21.33
C PRO A 292 -10.03 -14.94 -22.81
N GLY A 293 -8.92 -14.29 -23.15
CA GLY A 293 -8.23 -14.44 -24.43
C GLY A 293 -8.90 -13.94 -25.71
N THR A 294 -10.10 -13.35 -25.72
CA THR A 294 -10.72 -12.88 -26.98
C THR A 294 -11.71 -11.73 -26.78
N VAL A 295 -11.24 -10.49 -26.75
CA VAL A 295 -11.96 -9.38 -27.41
C VAL A 295 -10.91 -8.48 -28.07
N PRO A 296 -10.91 -8.33 -29.40
CA PRO A 296 -9.97 -7.46 -30.10
C PRO A 296 -10.34 -5.99 -29.85
N LEU A 297 -9.37 -5.19 -29.39
CA LEU A 297 -9.07 -3.78 -29.74
C LEU A 297 -10.22 -2.77 -29.97
N THR A 298 -11.43 -3.05 -29.51
CA THR A 298 -12.59 -2.19 -29.70
C THR A 298 -13.38 -2.19 -28.41
N TYR A 299 -13.36 -1.07 -27.71
CA TYR A 299 -14.39 -0.71 -26.73
C TYR A 299 -15.70 -0.43 -27.49
N GLU A 300 -16.17 -1.38 -28.28
CA GLU A 300 -17.50 -1.29 -28.87
C GLU A 300 -18.51 -1.35 -27.72
N ALA A 301 -19.34 -0.32 -27.64
CA ALA A 301 -20.41 -0.23 -26.66
C ALA A 301 -21.22 -1.55 -26.65
N GLY A 302 -21.26 -2.23 -25.50
CA GLY A 302 -22.06 -3.45 -25.31
C GLY A 302 -21.30 -4.78 -25.15
N LEU A 303 -19.96 -4.81 -25.23
CA LEU A 303 -19.20 -6.05 -25.00
C LEU A 303 -18.65 -6.14 -23.55
N GLY A 304 -19.26 -7.01 -22.74
CA GLY A 304 -18.85 -7.31 -21.36
C GLY A 304 -19.05 -6.16 -20.34
N PRO A 305 -18.72 -6.37 -19.05
CA PRO A 305 -18.95 -5.39 -17.99
C PRO A 305 -18.30 -4.02 -18.24
N ALA A 306 -17.05 -4.01 -18.72
CA ALA A 306 -16.30 -2.77 -18.99
C ALA A 306 -16.92 -1.96 -20.14
N GLY A 307 -17.28 -2.60 -21.25
CA GLY A 307 -17.93 -1.92 -22.38
C GLY A 307 -19.33 -1.41 -22.04
N SER A 308 -20.09 -2.17 -21.24
CA SER A 308 -21.39 -1.77 -20.68
C SER A 308 -21.26 -0.51 -19.83
N ALA A 309 -20.27 -0.46 -18.93
CA ALA A 309 -20.03 0.71 -18.08
C ALA A 309 -19.59 1.95 -18.86
N LEU A 310 -18.62 1.82 -19.77
CA LEU A 310 -18.11 2.93 -20.58
C LEU A 310 -19.19 3.49 -21.50
N GLY A 311 -20.00 2.63 -22.14
CA GLY A 311 -21.13 3.05 -22.96
C GLY A 311 -22.21 3.79 -22.15
N ALA A 312 -22.46 3.38 -20.89
CA ALA A 312 -23.35 4.11 -20.00
C ALA A 312 -22.78 5.51 -19.65
N LEU A 313 -21.47 5.60 -19.38
CA LEU A 313 -20.79 6.87 -19.13
C LEU A 313 -20.79 7.79 -20.35
N ASP A 314 -20.68 7.26 -21.57
CA ASP A 314 -20.82 8.05 -22.81
C ASP A 314 -22.21 8.65 -22.97
N ILE A 315 -23.26 7.91 -22.61
CA ILE A 315 -24.62 8.46 -22.62
C ILE A 315 -24.76 9.52 -21.53
N ALA A 316 -24.31 9.25 -20.31
CA ALA A 316 -24.33 10.21 -19.21
C ALA A 316 -23.61 11.53 -19.56
N SER A 317 -22.45 11.46 -20.20
CA SER A 317 -21.72 12.63 -20.69
C SER A 317 -22.44 13.42 -21.79
N ARG A 318 -23.33 12.78 -22.57
CA ARG A 318 -24.16 13.47 -23.57
C ARG A 318 -25.38 14.14 -22.96
N LEU A 319 -25.93 13.57 -21.88
CA LEU A 319 -27.05 14.16 -21.14
C LEU A 319 -26.63 15.46 -20.48
N ASP A 320 -25.51 15.47 -19.74
CA ASP A 320 -24.93 16.69 -19.17
C ASP A 320 -23.41 16.75 -19.44
N PRO A 321 -22.98 17.40 -20.54
CA PRO A 321 -21.57 17.58 -20.87
C PRO A 321 -20.76 18.40 -19.85
N ALA A 322 -21.43 19.15 -18.97
CA ALA A 322 -20.82 19.95 -17.92
C ALA A 322 -20.73 19.22 -16.57
N ALA A 323 -21.41 18.07 -16.41
CA ALA A 323 -21.36 17.29 -15.19
C ALA A 323 -19.95 16.71 -14.95
N PRO A 324 -19.39 16.86 -13.74
CA PRO A 324 -18.04 16.36 -13.45
C PRO A 324 -17.99 14.85 -13.19
N ALA A 325 -19.12 14.22 -12.83
CA ALA A 325 -19.16 12.82 -12.41
C ALA A 325 -18.86 11.81 -13.54
N PRO A 326 -19.47 11.87 -14.74
CA PRO A 326 -19.20 10.91 -15.80
C PRO A 326 -17.73 10.78 -16.25
N PRO A 327 -16.98 11.88 -16.52
CA PRO A 327 -15.58 11.75 -16.91
C PRO A 327 -14.69 11.28 -15.75
N CYS A 328 -15.02 11.63 -14.50
CA CYS A 328 -14.30 11.14 -13.32
C CYS A 328 -14.44 9.61 -13.16
N GLU A 329 -15.67 9.08 -13.23
CA GLU A 329 -15.90 7.63 -13.15
C GLU A 329 -15.29 6.88 -14.34
N ARG A 330 -15.19 7.53 -15.52
CA ARG A 330 -14.49 6.99 -16.69
C ARG A 330 -12.99 6.82 -16.42
N ALA A 331 -12.32 7.86 -15.91
CA ALA A 331 -10.90 7.77 -15.56
C ALA A 331 -10.63 6.69 -14.50
N ARG A 332 -11.48 6.62 -13.47
CA ARG A 332 -11.40 5.57 -12.44
C ARG A 332 -11.58 4.17 -13.03
N MET A 333 -12.52 4.00 -13.96
CA MET A 333 -12.72 2.72 -14.65
C MET A 333 -11.46 2.32 -15.41
N PHE A 334 -10.88 3.21 -16.22
CA PHE A 334 -9.66 2.88 -16.95
C PHE A 334 -8.50 2.46 -16.03
N ASN A 335 -8.30 3.18 -14.92
CA ASN A 335 -7.31 2.79 -13.90
C ASN A 335 -7.63 1.42 -13.28
N ALA A 336 -8.87 1.18 -12.87
CA ALA A 336 -9.29 -0.09 -12.28
C ALA A 336 -9.12 -1.28 -13.25
N LEU A 337 -9.40 -1.06 -14.55
CA LEU A 337 -9.17 -2.06 -15.60
C LEU A 337 -7.67 -2.30 -15.80
N ALA A 338 -6.85 -1.25 -15.80
CA ALA A 338 -5.40 -1.36 -16.01
C ALA A 338 -4.69 -2.08 -14.85
N GLU A 339 -5.11 -1.83 -13.61
CA GLU A 339 -4.56 -2.44 -12.40
C GLU A 339 -5.08 -3.87 -12.12
N HIS A 340 -5.96 -4.42 -12.96
CA HIS A 340 -6.59 -5.71 -12.69
C HIS A 340 -5.57 -6.89 -12.71
N PRO A 341 -5.45 -7.70 -11.63
CA PRO A 341 -4.35 -8.67 -11.46
C PRO A 341 -4.21 -9.77 -12.51
N ARG A 342 -5.27 -10.06 -13.27
CA ARG A 342 -5.27 -11.15 -14.28
C ARG A 342 -4.88 -10.67 -15.68
N ARG A 343 -4.82 -9.36 -15.94
CA ARG A 343 -4.60 -8.83 -17.30
C ARG A 343 -3.16 -8.99 -17.75
N LYS A 344 -2.98 -9.58 -18.94
CA LYS A 344 -1.70 -9.68 -19.64
C LYS A 344 -1.31 -8.36 -20.34
N ASP A 345 0.00 -8.16 -20.42
CA ASP A 345 0.73 -6.89 -20.65
C ASP A 345 0.40 -6.10 -21.91
N HIS A 346 0.00 -6.74 -23.01
CA HIS A 346 -0.09 -6.07 -24.32
C HIS A 346 -1.23 -5.03 -24.45
N PHE A 347 -2.14 -4.92 -23.46
CA PHE A 347 -3.32 -4.05 -23.52
C PHE A 347 -3.35 -2.91 -22.49
N GLN A 348 -2.38 -2.85 -21.56
CA GLN A 348 -2.41 -1.92 -20.43
C GLN A 348 -2.00 -0.49 -20.81
N GLY A 349 -1.05 -0.33 -21.75
CA GLY A 349 -0.59 1.00 -22.18
C GLY A 349 -1.69 1.88 -22.75
N HIS A 350 -2.62 1.30 -23.53
CA HIS A 350 -3.77 2.02 -24.07
C HIS A 350 -4.73 2.49 -22.96
N LEU A 351 -5.02 1.64 -21.96
CA LEU A 351 -5.90 2.00 -20.85
C LEU A 351 -5.35 3.18 -20.06
N PHE A 352 -4.04 3.20 -19.81
CA PHE A 352 -3.42 4.33 -19.15
C PHE A 352 -3.49 5.60 -20.01
N ASN A 353 -3.28 5.51 -21.33
CA ASN A 353 -3.42 6.68 -22.21
C ASN A 353 -4.84 7.25 -22.18
N GLU A 354 -5.87 6.40 -22.23
CA GLU A 354 -7.28 6.82 -22.10
C GLU A 354 -7.57 7.49 -20.75
N ALA A 355 -7.02 6.95 -19.65
CA ALA A 355 -7.12 7.58 -18.33
C ALA A 355 -6.47 8.96 -18.33
N VAL A 356 -5.27 9.09 -18.91
CA VAL A 356 -4.55 10.36 -19.05
C VAL A 356 -5.37 11.37 -19.84
N GLU A 357 -5.81 11.03 -21.05
CA GLU A 357 -6.60 11.93 -21.91
C GLU A 357 -7.90 12.37 -21.22
N THR A 358 -8.57 11.45 -20.52
CA THR A 358 -9.77 11.76 -19.75
C THR A 358 -9.46 12.76 -18.63
N THR A 359 -8.41 12.54 -17.84
CA THR A 359 -8.02 13.45 -16.75
C THR A 359 -7.53 14.81 -17.24
N ASP A 360 -6.78 14.86 -18.34
CA ASP A 360 -6.30 16.11 -18.94
C ASP A 360 -7.49 16.95 -19.46
N ALA A 361 -8.51 16.29 -20.04
CA ALA A 361 -9.75 16.96 -20.44
C ALA A 361 -10.56 17.52 -19.25
N ILE A 362 -10.56 16.84 -18.10
CA ILE A 362 -11.17 17.36 -16.87
C ILE A 362 -10.39 18.59 -16.38
N LEU A 363 -9.06 18.50 -16.27
CA LEU A 363 -8.21 19.60 -15.77
C LEU A 363 -8.24 20.83 -16.68
N ALA A 364 -8.42 20.66 -17.99
CA ALA A 364 -8.60 21.77 -18.92
C ALA A 364 -9.88 22.57 -18.66
N ARG A 365 -10.92 21.94 -18.08
CA ARG A 365 -12.20 22.58 -17.72
C ARG A 365 -12.21 23.05 -16.27
N ASP A 366 -11.67 22.25 -15.37
CA ASP A 366 -11.57 22.51 -13.94
C ASP A 366 -10.16 22.16 -13.43
N PRO A 367 -9.24 23.16 -13.39
CA PRO A 367 -7.89 22.99 -12.87
C PRO A 367 -7.82 22.66 -11.37
N THR A 368 -8.95 22.72 -10.65
CA THR A 368 -9.02 22.41 -9.21
C THR A 368 -9.59 21.02 -8.93
N SER A 369 -9.88 20.24 -9.98
CA SER A 369 -10.52 18.94 -9.86
C SER A 369 -9.68 17.94 -9.08
N ARG A 370 -10.09 17.66 -7.84
CA ARG A 370 -9.48 16.61 -6.99
C ARG A 370 -9.51 15.25 -7.69
N CYS A 371 -10.62 14.90 -8.35
CA CYS A 371 -10.73 13.60 -9.02
C CYS A 371 -9.68 13.44 -10.11
N ALA A 372 -9.51 14.46 -10.97
CA ALA A 372 -8.56 14.37 -12.06
C ALA A 372 -7.12 14.22 -11.55
N TYR A 373 -6.72 14.97 -10.51
CA TYR A 373 -5.40 14.81 -9.91
C TYR A 373 -5.20 13.42 -9.27
N MET A 374 -6.17 12.94 -8.49
CA MET A 374 -6.10 11.63 -7.83
C MET A 374 -5.96 10.49 -8.85
N GLU A 375 -6.81 10.49 -9.90
CA GLU A 375 -6.75 9.46 -10.92
C GLU A 375 -5.50 9.60 -11.81
N ARG A 376 -5.01 10.83 -12.07
CA ARG A 376 -3.75 11.06 -12.80
C ARG A 376 -2.54 10.49 -12.05
N ILE A 377 -2.45 10.74 -10.74
CA ILE A 377 -1.38 10.20 -9.88
C ILE A 377 -1.44 8.66 -9.87
N ARG A 378 -2.64 8.08 -9.76
CA ARG A 378 -2.84 6.63 -9.80
C ARG A 378 -2.39 6.00 -11.12
N THR A 379 -2.69 6.65 -12.25
CA THR A 379 -2.22 6.24 -13.57
C THR A 379 -0.69 6.23 -13.64
N GLN A 380 -0.06 7.33 -13.22
CA GLN A 380 1.40 7.48 -13.30
C GLN A 380 2.16 6.47 -12.42
N VAL A 381 1.77 6.33 -11.15
CA VAL A 381 2.43 5.36 -10.26
C VAL A 381 2.28 3.93 -10.76
N SER A 382 1.11 3.57 -11.33
CA SER A 382 0.89 2.25 -11.91
C SER A 382 1.74 2.02 -13.17
N GLN A 383 1.86 3.02 -14.05
CA GLN A 383 2.76 2.96 -15.20
C GLN A 383 4.22 2.78 -14.77
N ALA A 384 4.65 3.48 -13.72
CA ALA A 384 6.01 3.41 -13.23
C ALA A 384 6.35 2.08 -12.53
N GLU A 385 5.44 1.55 -11.70
CA GLU A 385 5.55 0.21 -11.12
C GLU A 385 5.69 -0.85 -12.23
N ARG A 386 4.90 -0.71 -13.29
CA ARG A 386 4.90 -1.62 -14.44
C ARG A 386 6.19 -1.52 -15.26
N ALA A 387 6.61 -0.30 -15.60
CA ALA A 387 7.87 -0.06 -16.30
C ALA A 387 9.04 -0.73 -15.55
N ARG A 388 9.04 -0.63 -14.22
CA ARG A 388 10.02 -1.32 -13.36
C ARG A 388 9.93 -2.85 -13.47
N GLN A 389 8.73 -3.43 -13.40
CA GLN A 389 8.53 -4.88 -13.56
C GLN A 389 9.05 -5.39 -14.91
N GLU A 390 8.93 -4.59 -15.97
CA GLU A 390 9.42 -4.89 -17.32
C GLU A 390 10.92 -4.58 -17.52
N GLY A 391 11.60 -4.04 -16.50
CA GLY A 391 13.02 -3.70 -16.54
C GLY A 391 13.36 -2.37 -17.22
N TYR A 392 12.38 -1.50 -17.42
CA TYR A 392 12.56 -0.12 -17.88
C TYR A 392 12.75 0.84 -16.71
N GLY A 393 13.51 1.93 -16.93
CA GLY A 393 13.68 2.99 -15.94
C GLY A 393 12.41 3.86 -15.85
N PRO A 394 11.81 4.05 -14.67
CA PRO A 394 10.56 4.81 -14.55
C PRO A 394 10.79 6.33 -14.72
N ASP A 395 9.90 7.01 -15.46
CA ASP A 395 9.88 8.48 -15.61
C ASP A 395 9.15 9.14 -14.43
N MET A 396 9.86 9.28 -13.31
CA MET A 396 9.28 9.67 -11.99
C MET A 396 9.22 11.18 -11.59
N PRO A 397 9.67 12.20 -12.35
CA PRO A 397 9.64 13.58 -11.84
C PRO A 397 8.24 14.23 -11.79
N LYS A 398 7.18 13.62 -12.35
CA LYS A 398 5.89 14.29 -12.56
C LYS A 398 4.91 14.07 -11.40
N GLU A 399 5.04 12.98 -10.65
CA GLU A 399 4.09 12.53 -9.62
C GLU A 399 4.11 13.45 -8.39
N GLN A 400 5.28 13.94 -7.99
CA GLN A 400 5.43 14.81 -6.81
C GLN A 400 4.77 16.18 -7.01
N ASP A 401 4.81 16.71 -8.23
CA ASP A 401 4.17 18.00 -8.53
C ASP A 401 2.65 17.88 -8.59
N LEU A 402 2.13 16.74 -9.07
CA LEU A 402 0.69 16.45 -9.00
C LEU A 402 0.20 16.30 -7.56
N LEU A 403 0.98 15.64 -6.68
CA LEU A 403 0.64 15.51 -5.26
C LEU A 403 0.51 16.89 -4.57
N LYS A 404 1.39 17.84 -4.92
CA LYS A 404 1.31 19.22 -4.40
C LYS A 404 0.08 19.97 -4.92
N ALA A 405 -0.35 19.68 -6.14
CA ALA A 405 -1.51 20.30 -6.78
C ALA A 405 -2.86 19.87 -6.18
N VAL A 406 -2.92 18.73 -5.46
CA VAL A 406 -4.13 18.34 -4.74
C VAL A 406 -4.42 19.33 -3.59
N PRO A 407 -5.60 19.99 -3.58
CA PRO A 407 -5.95 20.99 -2.56
C PRO A 407 -5.93 20.40 -1.14
N PRO A 408 -5.52 21.17 -0.10
CA PRO A 408 -5.46 20.68 1.28
C PRO A 408 -6.76 20.06 1.80
N ALA A 409 -7.91 20.65 1.45
CA ALA A 409 -9.23 20.14 1.83
C ALA A 409 -9.57 18.76 1.21
N GLY A 410 -8.87 18.39 0.12
CA GLY A 410 -9.06 17.11 -0.57
C GLY A 410 -8.11 16.00 -0.15
N ARG A 411 -7.23 16.24 0.84
CA ARG A 411 -6.21 15.30 1.32
C ARG A 411 -6.77 14.39 2.42
N ASP A 412 -7.69 13.52 2.02
CA ASP A 412 -8.30 12.50 2.85
C ASP A 412 -7.43 11.22 2.93
N LEU A 413 -7.96 10.16 3.58
CA LEU A 413 -7.28 8.87 3.68
C LEU A 413 -6.86 8.32 2.30
N ALA A 414 -7.71 8.45 1.27
CA ALA A 414 -7.42 7.98 -0.07
C ALA A 414 -6.21 8.72 -0.70
N PHE A 415 -6.10 10.03 -0.49
CA PHE A 415 -4.93 10.79 -0.88
C PHE A 415 -3.66 10.28 -0.19
N HIS A 416 -3.70 10.07 1.13
CA HIS A 416 -2.53 9.63 1.88
C HIS A 416 -2.08 8.22 1.48
N LEU A 417 -3.01 7.30 1.21
CA LEU A 417 -2.71 5.96 0.69
C LEU A 417 -2.02 6.02 -0.68
N LEU A 418 -2.51 6.89 -1.57
CA LEU A 418 -1.89 7.09 -2.88
C LEU A 418 -0.51 7.73 -2.77
N HIS A 419 -0.35 8.71 -1.87
CA HIS A 419 0.94 9.32 -1.58
C HIS A 419 1.95 8.29 -1.02
N ALA A 420 1.50 7.42 -0.10
CA ALA A 420 2.32 6.34 0.43
C ALA A 420 2.75 5.35 -0.66
N ARG A 421 1.87 5.02 -1.62
CA ARG A 421 2.22 4.17 -2.77
C ARG A 421 3.31 4.80 -3.64
N VAL A 422 3.19 6.09 -3.96
CA VAL A 422 4.22 6.85 -4.71
C VAL A 422 5.57 6.82 -3.97
N LEU A 423 5.57 7.11 -2.66
CA LEU A 423 6.79 7.09 -1.87
C LEU A 423 7.37 5.67 -1.74
N GLY A 424 6.53 4.64 -1.61
CA GLY A 424 6.96 3.25 -1.61
C GLY A 424 7.68 2.85 -2.89
N LEU A 425 7.17 3.26 -4.05
CA LEU A 425 7.86 3.04 -5.33
C LEU A 425 9.24 3.76 -5.36
N TRP A 426 9.31 4.99 -4.86
CA TRP A 426 10.59 5.70 -4.74
C TRP A 426 11.59 4.97 -3.85
N VAL A 427 11.16 4.49 -2.67
CA VAL A 427 12.01 3.70 -1.76
C VAL A 427 12.54 2.46 -2.47
N ILE A 428 11.70 1.75 -3.23
CA ILE A 428 12.12 0.57 -3.99
C ILE A 428 13.14 0.95 -5.07
N ILE A 429 12.92 2.04 -5.82
CA ILE A 429 13.85 2.49 -6.88
C ILE A 429 15.20 2.91 -6.29
N GLU A 430 15.20 3.67 -5.20
CA GLU A 430 16.43 4.04 -4.48
C GLU A 430 17.18 2.80 -3.98
N ASN A 431 16.43 1.82 -3.45
CA ASN A 431 16.96 0.54 -3.05
C ASN A 431 17.51 -0.26 -4.23
N ASP A 432 16.99 -0.12 -5.46
CA ASP A 432 17.46 -0.79 -6.70
C ASP A 432 18.69 -0.11 -7.33
N TRP A 433 18.83 1.20 -7.23
CA TRP A 433 19.99 1.93 -7.77
C TRP A 433 21.16 1.97 -6.79
N GLY A 434 20.90 1.79 -5.49
CA GLY A 434 21.93 1.75 -4.45
C GLY A 434 22.65 3.08 -4.20
N HIS A 435 22.11 4.17 -4.73
CA HIS A 435 22.50 5.53 -4.40
C HIS A 435 21.29 6.45 -4.58
N THR A 436 21.24 7.54 -3.83
CA THR A 436 20.31 8.64 -4.09
C THR A 436 20.80 9.48 -5.26
N ARG A 437 19.88 10.17 -5.95
CA ARG A 437 20.28 11.16 -6.97
C ARG A 437 21.20 12.20 -6.34
N VAL A 438 22.12 12.73 -7.14
CA VAL A 438 23.06 13.78 -6.68
C VAL A 438 22.26 14.97 -6.12
N GLY A 439 22.39 15.24 -4.82
CA GLY A 439 21.64 16.28 -4.11
C GLY A 439 20.62 15.76 -3.10
N ASP A 440 20.20 14.49 -3.21
CA ASP A 440 19.21 13.90 -2.31
C ASP A 440 19.86 13.18 -1.12
N ARG A 441 19.31 13.37 0.07
CA ARG A 441 19.73 12.67 1.30
C ARG A 441 19.31 11.20 1.22
N HIS A 442 20.24 10.29 1.54
CA HIS A 442 19.95 8.84 1.64
C HIS A 442 18.74 8.57 2.55
N GLY A 443 17.78 7.78 2.05
CA GLY A 443 16.58 7.39 2.79
C GLY A 443 15.52 8.50 2.96
N ALA A 444 15.63 9.64 2.26
CA ALA A 444 14.68 10.75 2.42
C ALA A 444 13.23 10.35 2.06
N HIS A 445 13.02 9.59 0.98
CA HIS A 445 11.66 9.13 0.63
C HIS A 445 11.14 8.11 1.64
N ARG A 446 12.01 7.30 2.26
CA ARG A 446 11.63 6.38 3.35
C ARG A 446 11.17 7.15 4.58
N ASP A 447 11.88 8.20 4.97
CA ASP A 447 11.49 9.08 6.07
C ASP A 447 10.15 9.76 5.80
N GLN A 448 9.94 10.29 4.58
CA GLN A 448 8.64 10.85 4.17
C GLN A 448 7.53 9.79 4.20
N ALA A 449 7.81 8.57 3.74
CA ALA A 449 6.83 7.48 3.74
C ALA A 449 6.39 7.16 5.17
N LEU A 450 7.33 7.11 6.13
CA LEU A 450 7.02 6.89 7.54
C LEU A 450 6.11 7.99 8.11
N ASP A 451 6.32 9.25 7.73
CA ASP A 451 5.45 10.35 8.16
C ASP A 451 4.03 10.27 7.55
N VAL A 452 3.93 9.88 6.28
CA VAL A 452 2.63 9.64 5.64
C VAL A 452 1.91 8.45 6.29
N TRP A 453 2.61 7.36 6.59
CA TRP A 453 2.03 6.21 7.28
C TRP A 453 1.58 6.54 8.71
N ARG A 454 2.29 7.39 9.44
CA ARG A 454 1.82 7.91 10.73
C ARG A 454 0.49 8.67 10.57
N THR A 455 0.36 9.46 9.50
CA THR A 455 -0.88 10.18 9.19
C THR A 455 -2.01 9.21 8.85
N ILE A 456 -1.74 8.18 8.02
CA ILE A 456 -2.69 7.12 7.69
C ILE A 456 -3.18 6.42 8.97
N LEU A 457 -2.26 6.02 9.85
CA LEU A 457 -2.61 5.35 11.10
C LEU A 457 -3.37 6.25 12.10
N ALA A 458 -3.17 7.57 12.03
CA ALA A 458 -3.96 8.52 12.82
C ALA A 458 -5.39 8.66 12.30
N LEU A 459 -5.60 8.52 10.98
CA LEU A 459 -6.92 8.54 10.34
C LEU A 459 -7.65 7.20 10.49
N GLU A 460 -6.96 6.09 10.30
CA GLU A 460 -7.53 4.74 10.33
C GLU A 460 -6.52 3.71 10.87
N ALA A 461 -6.71 3.33 12.14
CA ALA A 461 -5.83 2.39 12.85
C ALA A 461 -6.37 0.95 12.90
N ARG A 462 -7.58 0.69 12.42
CA ARG A 462 -8.24 -0.64 12.54
C ARG A 462 -7.83 -1.60 11.43
N ILE A 463 -7.15 -1.11 10.39
CA ILE A 463 -6.73 -1.92 9.24
C ILE A 463 -5.34 -2.54 9.53
N PRO A 464 -5.24 -3.87 9.63
CA PRO A 464 -3.99 -4.55 9.97
C PRO A 464 -2.87 -4.32 8.94
N ALA A 465 -3.23 -4.26 7.65
CA ALA A 465 -2.27 -4.04 6.57
C ALA A 465 -1.48 -2.74 6.73
N TYR A 466 -2.07 -1.69 7.29
CA TYR A 466 -1.40 -0.39 7.45
C TYR A 466 -0.30 -0.45 8.51
N TRP A 467 -0.55 -1.17 9.62
CA TRP A 467 0.47 -1.44 10.64
C TRP A 467 1.60 -2.31 10.09
N ILE A 468 1.28 -3.28 9.23
CA ILE A 468 2.27 -4.15 8.60
C ILE A 468 3.21 -3.32 7.70
N GLN A 469 2.65 -2.49 6.81
CA GLN A 469 3.45 -1.64 5.92
C GLN A 469 4.30 -0.61 6.69
N PHE A 470 3.72 0.01 7.72
CA PHE A 470 4.47 0.91 8.59
C PHE A 470 5.62 0.19 9.32
N GLY A 471 5.37 -1.02 9.81
CA GLY A 471 6.39 -1.84 10.48
C GLY A 471 7.53 -2.26 9.56
N GLU A 472 7.25 -2.65 8.31
CA GLU A 472 8.29 -3.05 7.36
C GLU A 472 9.22 -1.87 7.00
N LEU A 473 8.66 -0.67 6.80
CA LEU A 473 9.48 0.54 6.58
C LEU A 473 10.39 0.88 7.77
N LEU A 474 9.91 0.65 9.00
CA LEU A 474 10.70 0.80 10.22
C LEU A 474 11.80 -0.26 10.32
N VAL A 475 11.54 -1.50 9.89
CA VAL A 475 12.57 -2.54 9.82
C VAL A 475 13.66 -2.13 8.84
N GLU A 476 13.29 -1.67 7.64
CA GLU A 476 14.25 -1.21 6.63
C GLU A 476 15.12 -0.06 7.17
N ARG A 477 14.50 0.96 7.77
CA ARG A 477 15.25 2.10 8.34
C ARG A 477 16.09 1.69 9.55
N GLY A 478 15.58 0.78 10.39
CA GLY A 478 16.30 0.25 11.54
C GLY A 478 17.53 -0.56 11.17
N MET A 479 17.56 -1.13 9.95
CA MET A 479 18.68 -1.87 9.39
C MET A 479 19.65 -1.02 8.57
N ASP A 480 19.35 0.26 8.35
CA ASP A 480 20.23 1.17 7.62
C ASP A 480 21.54 1.39 8.42
N PRO A 481 22.71 1.05 7.85
CA PRO A 481 23.99 1.17 8.55
C PRO A 481 24.40 2.64 8.82
N LEU A 482 23.76 3.61 8.17
CA LEU A 482 24.00 5.04 8.38
C LEU A 482 23.19 5.62 9.54
N MET A 483 22.18 4.91 10.05
CA MET A 483 21.29 5.39 11.11
C MET A 483 21.78 4.99 12.51
N GLU A 484 21.93 5.98 13.41
CA GLU A 484 22.34 5.74 14.80
C GLU A 484 21.18 5.17 15.65
N ASP A 485 19.96 5.68 15.48
CA ASP A 485 18.77 5.33 16.28
C ASP A 485 18.01 4.07 15.78
N GLY A 486 18.62 3.24 14.94
CA GLY A 486 17.93 2.10 14.32
C GLY A 486 17.32 1.09 15.31
N ALA A 487 17.77 1.06 16.56
CA ALA A 487 17.14 0.24 17.60
C ALA A 487 15.74 0.73 18.00
N ALA A 488 15.53 2.05 18.07
CA ALA A 488 14.23 2.63 18.40
C ALA A 488 13.18 2.32 17.33
N ASP A 489 13.58 2.33 16.05
CA ASP A 489 12.72 1.94 14.94
C ASP A 489 12.30 0.47 15.03
N LEU A 490 13.20 -0.44 15.41
CA LEU A 490 12.86 -1.85 15.59
C LEU A 490 11.94 -2.10 16.78
N GLU A 491 11.99 -1.27 17.83
CA GLU A 491 10.98 -1.31 18.90
C GLU A 491 9.62 -0.78 18.42
N GLN A 492 9.61 0.27 17.60
CA GLN A 492 8.39 0.79 17.00
C GLN A 492 7.78 -0.21 16.00
N ALA A 493 8.59 -0.94 15.25
CA ALA A 493 8.16 -2.01 14.36
C ALA A 493 7.59 -3.21 15.13
N GLU A 494 8.20 -3.58 16.26
CA GLU A 494 7.67 -4.59 17.19
C GLU A 494 6.31 -4.18 17.77
N ALA A 495 6.14 -2.89 18.12
CA ALA A 495 4.86 -2.34 18.55
C ALA A 495 3.79 -2.37 17.44
N ALA A 496 4.19 -2.09 16.19
CA ALA A 496 3.30 -2.18 15.02
C ALA A 496 2.84 -3.62 14.78
N TRP A 497 3.76 -4.60 14.84
CA TRP A 497 3.43 -6.03 14.79
C TRP A 497 2.47 -6.43 15.91
N ALA A 498 2.75 -6.01 17.15
CA ALA A 498 1.89 -6.29 18.29
C ALA A 498 0.48 -5.71 18.06
N LYS A 499 0.37 -4.48 17.56
CA LYS A 499 -0.92 -3.86 17.24
C LYS A 499 -1.67 -4.62 16.14
N ALA A 500 -1.01 -4.96 15.04
CA ALA A 500 -1.59 -5.76 13.96
C ALA A 500 -2.09 -7.14 14.46
N SER A 501 -1.34 -7.78 15.38
CA SER A 501 -1.74 -9.06 15.97
C SER A 501 -3.04 -8.97 16.78
N THR A 502 -3.28 -7.84 17.48
CA THR A 502 -4.54 -7.63 18.24
C THR A 502 -5.77 -7.53 17.34
N LEU A 503 -5.58 -7.15 16.06
CA LEU A 503 -6.63 -7.05 15.06
C LEU A 503 -6.98 -8.41 14.42
N ARG A 504 -6.30 -9.49 14.82
CA ARG A 504 -6.59 -10.89 14.42
C ARG A 504 -6.61 -11.14 12.91
N THR A 505 -5.76 -10.43 12.17
CA THR A 505 -5.58 -10.69 10.74
C THR A 505 -4.97 -12.07 10.49
N LYS A 506 -5.34 -12.68 9.37
CA LYS A 506 -4.70 -13.88 8.85
C LYS A 506 -3.77 -13.59 7.66
N ALA A 507 -3.47 -12.32 7.38
CA ALA A 507 -2.57 -11.97 6.29
C ALA A 507 -1.15 -12.51 6.57
N PRO A 508 -0.48 -13.17 5.60
CA PRO A 508 0.91 -13.63 5.74
C PRO A 508 1.88 -12.55 6.25
N GLY A 509 1.63 -11.30 5.85
CA GLY A 509 2.42 -10.12 6.25
C GLY A 509 2.56 -9.94 7.76
N LEU A 510 1.62 -10.42 8.59
CA LEU A 510 1.74 -10.34 10.04
C LEU A 510 2.93 -11.18 10.55
N TRP A 511 3.05 -12.43 10.13
CA TRP A 511 4.14 -13.31 10.58
C TRP A 511 5.47 -12.93 9.94
N LEU A 512 5.45 -12.47 8.69
CA LEU A 512 6.64 -11.95 7.99
C LEU A 512 7.22 -10.75 8.73
N LEU A 513 6.41 -9.72 9.02
CA LEU A 513 6.86 -8.55 9.79
C LEU A 513 7.43 -8.99 11.15
N GLY A 514 6.70 -9.84 11.87
CA GLY A 514 7.14 -10.34 13.17
C GLY A 514 8.49 -11.06 13.10
N ALA A 515 8.76 -11.78 12.03
CA ALA A 515 10.04 -12.46 11.81
C ALA A 515 11.15 -11.48 11.39
N HIS A 516 10.85 -10.54 10.49
CA HIS A 516 11.77 -9.52 10.00
C HIS A 516 12.27 -8.61 11.13
N VAL A 517 11.39 -8.17 12.03
CA VAL A 517 11.76 -7.38 13.21
C VAL A 517 12.79 -8.13 14.06
N GLN A 518 12.55 -9.41 14.33
CA GLN A 518 13.43 -10.22 15.18
C GLN A 518 14.75 -10.55 14.47
N MET A 519 14.72 -10.84 13.17
CA MET A 519 15.91 -10.98 12.35
C MET A 519 16.76 -9.70 12.35
N ALA A 520 16.13 -8.53 12.19
CA ALA A 520 16.82 -7.25 12.23
C ALA A 520 17.50 -6.99 13.60
N LYS A 521 16.78 -7.25 14.70
CA LYS A 521 17.35 -7.17 16.06
C LYS A 521 18.56 -8.10 16.21
N ALA A 522 18.45 -9.34 15.74
CA ALA A 522 19.52 -10.33 15.81
C ALA A 522 20.76 -9.91 15.00
N LEU A 523 20.58 -9.44 13.77
CA LEU A 523 21.67 -8.97 12.91
C LEU A 523 22.40 -7.76 13.54
N ARG A 524 21.67 -6.82 14.14
CA ARG A 524 22.26 -5.67 14.84
C ARG A 524 23.04 -6.10 16.09
N SER A 525 22.51 -7.02 16.89
CA SER A 525 23.23 -7.56 18.05
C SER A 525 24.51 -8.28 17.61
N ARG A 526 24.44 -9.11 16.56
CA ARG A 526 25.63 -9.76 15.97
C ARG A 526 26.68 -8.75 15.50
N ALA A 527 26.27 -7.66 14.85
CA ALA A 527 27.18 -6.60 14.39
C ALA A 527 27.91 -5.88 15.55
N ARG A 528 27.33 -5.89 16.76
CA ARG A 528 27.96 -5.38 18.00
C ARG A 528 28.66 -6.46 18.82
N GLY A 529 28.66 -7.71 18.37
CA GLY A 529 29.23 -8.85 19.11
C GLY A 529 28.42 -9.25 20.35
N GLU A 530 27.13 -8.88 20.40
CA GLU A 530 26.18 -9.25 21.45
C GLU A 530 25.47 -10.58 21.12
N GLU A 531 24.85 -11.22 22.13
CA GLU A 531 24.07 -12.44 21.94
C GLU A 531 22.79 -12.19 21.11
N SER A 532 22.61 -12.97 20.03
CA SER A 532 21.46 -12.88 19.12
C SER A 532 20.52 -14.09 19.15
N GLY A 533 20.88 -15.17 19.86
CA GLY A 533 20.18 -16.46 19.82
C GLY A 533 18.67 -16.39 20.11
N LYS A 534 18.26 -15.60 21.12
CA LYS A 534 16.84 -15.47 21.49
C LYS A 534 16.00 -14.82 20.39
N ALA A 535 16.54 -13.83 19.70
CA ALA A 535 15.84 -13.14 18.61
C ALA A 535 15.63 -14.09 17.42
N TRP A 536 16.64 -14.90 17.08
CA TRP A 536 16.48 -15.92 16.04
C TRP A 536 15.43 -16.98 16.37
N GLU A 537 15.42 -17.48 17.60
CA GLU A 537 14.41 -18.44 18.06
C GLU A 537 13.00 -17.85 17.99
N THR A 538 12.85 -16.57 18.37
CA THR A 538 11.57 -15.86 18.30
C THR A 538 11.12 -15.68 16.84
N ALA A 539 12.03 -15.30 15.93
CA ALA A 539 11.73 -15.16 14.51
C ALA A 539 11.22 -16.48 13.90
N ARG A 540 11.91 -17.58 14.22
CA ARG A 540 11.55 -18.93 13.75
C ARG A 540 10.21 -19.40 14.34
N ALA A 541 9.96 -19.14 15.63
CA ALA A 541 8.71 -19.49 16.27
C ALA A 541 7.51 -18.78 15.62
N ARG A 542 7.64 -17.47 15.32
CA ARG A 542 6.60 -16.70 14.63
C ARG A 542 6.27 -17.25 13.25
N LEU A 543 7.29 -17.58 12.44
CA LEU A 543 7.05 -18.18 11.12
C LEU A 543 6.43 -19.57 11.21
N ARG A 544 6.84 -20.40 12.18
CA ARG A 544 6.24 -21.73 12.38
C ARG A 544 4.77 -21.65 12.79
N ASP A 545 4.39 -20.66 13.61
CA ASP A 545 2.99 -20.40 13.93
C ASP A 545 2.19 -20.03 12.65
N GLY A 546 2.71 -19.11 11.83
CA GLY A 546 2.10 -18.75 10.55
C GLY A 546 1.96 -19.93 9.59
N LEU A 547 3.02 -20.73 9.44
CA LEU A 547 3.03 -21.93 8.59
C LEU A 547 2.10 -23.04 9.11
N THR A 548 1.80 -23.08 10.40
CA THR A 548 0.78 -23.99 10.95
C THR A 548 -0.61 -23.60 10.46
N GLN A 549 -0.86 -22.31 10.28
CA GLN A 549 -2.14 -21.79 9.79
C GLN A 549 -2.23 -21.79 8.26
N GLN A 550 -1.13 -21.49 7.57
CA GLN A 550 -1.05 -21.39 6.11
C GLN A 550 0.18 -22.14 5.56
N PRO A 551 0.10 -23.48 5.44
CA PRO A 551 1.24 -24.30 5.02
C PRO A 551 1.72 -24.07 3.58
N GLN A 552 0.86 -23.52 2.73
CA GLN A 552 1.10 -23.31 1.28
C GLN A 552 1.63 -21.90 0.96
N GLU A 553 1.92 -21.08 1.97
CA GLU A 553 2.38 -19.71 1.76
C GLU A 553 3.90 -19.68 1.49
N SER A 554 4.28 -19.47 0.22
CA SER A 554 5.68 -19.50 -0.24
C SER A 554 6.57 -18.49 0.50
N SER A 555 6.07 -17.27 0.69
CA SER A 555 6.81 -16.15 1.29
C SER A 555 7.33 -16.49 2.70
N MET A 556 6.54 -17.22 3.49
CA MET A 556 6.94 -17.65 4.85
C MET A 556 7.99 -18.76 4.85
N HIS A 557 7.94 -19.69 3.89
CA HIS A 557 9.00 -20.70 3.70
C HIS A 557 10.32 -20.05 3.28
N HIS A 558 10.25 -19.06 2.38
CA HIS A 558 11.42 -18.29 1.97
C HIS A 558 12.05 -17.53 3.16
N ALA A 559 11.23 -16.83 3.96
CA ALA A 559 11.70 -16.12 5.15
C ALA A 559 12.31 -17.08 6.19
N LEU A 560 11.72 -18.26 6.38
CA LEU A 560 12.25 -19.30 7.27
C LEU A 560 13.64 -19.77 6.82
N GLY A 561 13.80 -20.03 5.52
CA GLY A 561 15.08 -20.40 4.92
C GLY A 561 16.15 -19.34 5.14
N ARG A 562 15.80 -18.05 4.99
CA ARG A 562 16.73 -16.93 5.25
C ARG A 562 17.17 -16.84 6.71
N ILE A 563 16.24 -17.01 7.66
CA ILE A 563 16.57 -17.02 9.09
C ILE A 563 17.49 -18.20 9.43
N LEU A 564 17.21 -19.40 8.91
CA LEU A 564 18.06 -20.57 9.12
C LEU A 564 19.47 -20.39 8.52
N LEU A 565 19.57 -19.76 7.36
CA LEU A 565 20.85 -19.40 6.74
C LEU A 565 21.66 -18.44 7.63
N GLU A 566 21.04 -17.40 8.21
CA GLU A 566 21.73 -16.50 9.14
C GLU A 566 22.12 -17.18 10.46
N GLN A 567 21.28 -18.06 11.00
CA GLN A 567 21.64 -18.90 12.15
C GLN A 567 22.83 -19.81 11.83
N ALA A 568 22.91 -20.35 10.61
CA ALA A 568 24.05 -21.15 10.16
C ALA A 568 25.34 -20.31 10.13
N LYS A 569 25.28 -19.06 9.65
CA LYS A 569 26.41 -18.12 9.67
C LYS A 569 26.88 -17.81 11.08
N GLU A 570 25.96 -17.62 12.02
CA GLU A 570 26.31 -17.39 13.42
C GLU A 570 26.93 -18.62 14.07
N ARG A 571 26.37 -19.81 13.82
CA ARG A 571 26.91 -21.07 14.33
C ARG A 571 28.33 -21.33 13.82
N TRP A 572 28.58 -21.07 12.53
CA TRP A 572 29.90 -21.14 11.94
C TRP A 572 30.89 -20.16 12.58
N ALA A 573 30.47 -18.90 12.80
CA ALA A 573 31.32 -17.87 13.40
C ALA A 573 31.79 -18.24 14.82
N HIS A 574 31.00 -19.03 15.55
CA HIS A 574 31.34 -19.58 16.87
C HIS A 574 32.03 -20.96 16.82
N GLY A 575 32.52 -21.38 15.65
CA GLY A 575 33.24 -22.65 15.48
C GLY A 575 32.37 -23.90 15.41
N GLY A 576 31.04 -23.77 15.51
CA GLY A 576 30.11 -24.89 15.42
C GLY A 576 29.90 -25.39 13.99
N ASN A 577 29.42 -26.64 13.85
CA ASN A 577 29.04 -27.21 12.55
C ASN A 577 27.68 -26.66 12.08
N PRO A 578 27.60 -25.96 10.92
CA PRO A 578 26.37 -25.38 10.41
C PRO A 578 25.52 -26.32 9.53
N ALA A 579 25.98 -27.54 9.23
CA ALA A 579 25.39 -28.42 8.22
C ALA A 579 23.87 -28.64 8.39
N GLU A 580 23.41 -29.00 9.59
CA GLU A 580 21.98 -29.23 9.85
C GLU A 580 21.11 -27.99 9.61
N LEU A 581 21.63 -26.80 9.93
CA LEU A 581 20.92 -25.54 9.68
C LEU A 581 20.87 -25.22 8.18
N LEU A 582 21.95 -25.49 7.45
CA LEU A 582 21.99 -25.30 5.99
C LEU A 582 21.09 -26.30 5.25
N ASP A 583 20.99 -27.54 5.74
CA ASP A 583 20.05 -28.54 5.18
C ASP A 583 18.60 -28.15 5.45
N ALA A 584 18.29 -27.68 6.67
CA ALA A 584 16.96 -27.17 7.00
C ALA A 584 16.61 -25.91 6.18
N ALA A 585 17.59 -25.01 5.96
CA ALA A 585 17.41 -23.83 5.11
C ALA A 585 17.11 -24.22 3.66
N GLU A 586 17.87 -25.18 3.09
CA GLU A 586 17.66 -25.66 1.71
C GLU A 586 16.28 -26.32 1.58
N ALA A 587 15.86 -27.10 2.57
CA ALA A 587 14.54 -27.72 2.59
C ALA A 587 13.41 -26.67 2.57
N ALA A 588 13.52 -25.62 3.41
CA ALA A 588 12.54 -24.54 3.42
C ALA A 588 12.50 -23.78 2.09
N GLN A 589 13.67 -23.42 1.53
CA GLN A 589 13.73 -22.73 0.23
C GLN A 589 13.22 -23.61 -0.92
N ALA A 590 13.47 -24.92 -0.89
CA ALA A 590 12.95 -25.85 -1.89
C ALA A 590 11.42 -25.94 -1.88
N VAL A 591 10.80 -25.85 -0.69
CA VAL A 591 9.33 -25.75 -0.58
C VAL A 591 8.85 -24.44 -1.18
N ALA A 592 9.49 -23.31 -0.85
CA ALA A 592 9.16 -22.00 -1.45
C ALA A 592 9.25 -22.03 -2.99
N THR A 593 10.36 -22.53 -3.55
CA THR A 593 10.53 -22.69 -5.01
C THR A 593 9.41 -23.52 -5.64
N LYS A 594 8.98 -24.60 -4.97
CA LYS A 594 7.90 -25.46 -5.49
C LYS A 594 6.56 -24.74 -5.50
N LEU A 595 6.27 -23.94 -4.49
CA LEU A 595 5.02 -23.18 -4.37
C LEU A 595 4.94 -22.04 -5.39
N ASP A 596 6.08 -21.41 -5.73
CA ASP A 596 6.17 -20.32 -6.72
C ASP A 596 6.49 -20.82 -8.16
N SER A 597 6.03 -22.02 -8.53
CA SER A 597 6.16 -22.58 -9.88
C SER A 597 7.61 -22.64 -10.43
N GLY A 598 8.60 -22.83 -9.55
CA GLY A 598 10.00 -23.01 -9.93
C GLY A 598 10.78 -21.71 -10.17
N HIS A 599 10.16 -20.55 -9.92
CA HIS A 599 10.77 -19.22 -10.05
C HIS A 599 10.62 -18.44 -8.74
N GLY A 600 11.31 -17.31 -8.58
CA GLY A 600 11.15 -16.42 -7.42
C GLY A 600 12.19 -16.58 -6.28
N PRO A 601 11.95 -15.92 -5.12
CA PRO A 601 12.95 -15.75 -4.05
C PRO A 601 13.50 -17.05 -3.47
N GLY A 602 12.75 -18.16 -3.57
CA GLY A 602 13.21 -19.48 -3.15
C GLY A 602 14.45 -19.96 -3.91
N VAL A 603 14.52 -19.74 -5.22
CA VAL A 603 15.66 -20.15 -6.05
C VAL A 603 16.92 -19.37 -5.65
N LEU A 604 16.78 -18.05 -5.47
CA LEU A 604 17.84 -17.19 -4.95
C LEU A 604 18.35 -17.68 -3.59
N GLY A 605 17.45 -18.00 -2.66
CA GLY A 605 17.82 -18.50 -1.34
C GLY A 605 18.60 -19.82 -1.39
N ARG A 606 18.28 -20.73 -2.32
CA ARG A 606 19.06 -21.97 -2.55
C ARG A 606 20.45 -21.68 -3.12
N ALA A 607 20.55 -20.69 -4.01
CA ALA A 607 21.84 -20.23 -4.53
C ALA A 607 22.73 -19.68 -3.41
N ASP A 608 22.18 -18.84 -2.52
CA ASP A 608 22.88 -18.28 -1.37
C ASP A 608 23.38 -19.38 -0.40
N ILE A 609 22.58 -20.44 -0.19
CA ILE A 609 22.98 -21.59 0.62
C ILE A 609 24.15 -22.33 -0.03
N ALA A 610 24.08 -22.60 -1.33
CA ALA A 610 25.18 -23.25 -2.05
C ALA A 610 26.46 -22.39 -2.05
N ALA A 611 26.33 -21.09 -2.26
CA ALA A 611 27.45 -20.15 -2.18
C ALA A 611 28.12 -20.15 -0.80
N LEU A 612 27.33 -20.23 0.28
CA LEU A 612 27.86 -20.31 1.63
C LEU A 612 28.55 -21.65 1.92
N ARG A 613 28.04 -22.76 1.37
CA ARG A 613 28.71 -24.07 1.45
C ARG A 613 30.07 -24.04 0.76
N ALA A 614 30.15 -23.44 -0.42
CA ALA A 614 31.41 -23.23 -1.15
C ALA A 614 32.42 -22.40 -0.32
N GLU A 615 31.97 -21.31 0.32
CA GLU A 615 32.83 -20.52 1.20
C GLU A 615 33.37 -21.35 2.37
N TYR A 616 32.52 -22.15 3.02
CA TYR A 616 32.92 -22.97 4.16
C TYR A 616 33.84 -24.12 3.77
N ALA A 617 33.62 -24.75 2.60
CA ALA A 617 34.53 -25.75 2.04
C ALA A 617 35.93 -25.15 1.82
N TRP A 618 36.01 -24.02 1.11
CA TRP A 618 37.29 -23.33 0.89
C TRP A 618 37.99 -22.96 2.22
N ARG A 619 37.26 -22.42 3.20
CA ARG A 619 37.86 -22.07 4.51
C ARG A 619 38.44 -23.29 5.23
N ARG A 620 37.80 -24.46 5.12
CA ARG A 620 38.36 -25.73 5.63
C ARG A 620 39.50 -26.29 4.78
N GLY A 621 39.75 -25.73 3.59
CA GLY A 621 40.74 -26.23 2.64
C GLY A 621 40.24 -27.36 1.75
N GLU A 622 38.92 -27.58 1.72
CA GLU A 622 38.24 -28.51 0.83
C GLU A 622 37.99 -27.85 -0.53
N ASP A 623 37.76 -28.67 -1.56
CA ASP A 623 37.45 -28.20 -2.91
C ASP A 623 36.04 -27.58 -2.96
N PRO A 624 35.90 -26.27 -3.27
CA PRO A 624 34.59 -25.61 -3.31
C PRO A 624 33.84 -25.82 -4.63
N SER A 625 34.48 -26.37 -5.67
CA SER A 625 33.91 -26.44 -7.03
C SER A 625 32.49 -27.03 -7.13
N PRO A 626 32.12 -28.13 -6.45
CA PRO A 626 30.77 -28.69 -6.54
C PRO A 626 29.68 -27.72 -6.09
N ASP A 627 29.91 -27.00 -5.00
CA ASP A 627 28.95 -26.03 -4.46
C ASP A 627 28.93 -24.74 -5.28
N VAL A 628 30.07 -24.33 -5.85
CA VAL A 628 30.16 -23.19 -6.79
C VAL A 628 29.35 -23.46 -8.06
N ASP A 629 29.51 -24.62 -8.68
CA ASP A 629 28.77 -24.99 -9.89
C ASP A 629 27.26 -25.06 -9.63
N LYS A 630 26.86 -25.58 -8.46
CA LYS A 630 25.45 -25.60 -8.03
C LYS A 630 24.90 -24.18 -7.86
N ALA A 631 25.65 -23.30 -7.18
CA ALA A 631 25.23 -21.93 -6.93
C ALA A 631 25.13 -21.11 -8.22
N GLU A 632 26.09 -21.23 -9.13
CA GLU A 632 26.09 -20.56 -10.43
C GLU A 632 24.84 -20.93 -11.24
N ALA A 633 24.50 -22.22 -11.32
CA ALA A 633 23.29 -22.68 -12.02
C ALA A 633 22.00 -22.08 -11.42
N LEU A 634 21.92 -22.02 -10.08
CA LEU A 634 20.76 -21.45 -9.39
C LEU A 634 20.68 -19.93 -9.51
N TYR A 635 21.80 -19.21 -9.44
CA TYR A 635 21.81 -17.76 -9.70
C TYR A 635 21.44 -17.45 -11.15
N ALA A 636 21.94 -18.21 -12.12
CA ALA A 636 21.54 -18.06 -13.53
C ALA A 636 20.02 -18.26 -13.72
N GLN A 637 19.43 -19.23 -13.02
CA GLN A 637 17.98 -19.42 -12.99
C GLN A 637 17.25 -18.25 -12.28
N ALA A 638 17.79 -17.72 -11.19
CA ALA A 638 17.19 -16.58 -10.48
C ALA A 638 17.34 -15.23 -11.24
N MET A 639 18.28 -15.14 -12.18
CA MET A 639 18.51 -13.97 -13.02
C MET A 639 17.54 -13.85 -14.20
N SER A 640 16.86 -14.93 -14.59
CA SER A 640 16.07 -14.95 -15.83
C SER A 640 14.81 -14.10 -15.78
N GLU A 641 14.22 -13.84 -14.60
CA GLU A 641 12.99 -13.03 -14.44
C GLU A 641 12.89 -12.34 -13.06
N GLY A 642 12.23 -11.16 -13.00
CA GLY A 642 11.64 -10.62 -11.76
C GLY A 642 12.53 -9.75 -10.84
N PRO A 643 12.04 -9.45 -9.61
CA PRO A 643 12.67 -8.51 -8.66
C PRO A 643 13.95 -9.02 -8.00
N THR A 644 14.29 -10.31 -8.14
CA THR A 644 15.49 -10.94 -7.54
C THR A 644 16.73 -10.84 -8.43
N LYS A 645 16.61 -10.23 -9.61
CA LYS A 645 17.67 -10.18 -10.62
C LYS A 645 18.94 -9.52 -10.09
N THR A 646 18.80 -8.40 -9.39
CA THR A 646 19.93 -7.63 -8.85
C THR A 646 20.70 -8.44 -7.81
N GLU A 647 20.00 -9.08 -6.88
CA GLU A 647 20.57 -9.93 -5.84
C GLU A 647 21.23 -11.17 -6.44
N ALA A 648 20.62 -11.77 -7.46
CA ALA A 648 21.19 -12.92 -8.15
C ALA A 648 22.48 -12.57 -8.90
N ILE A 649 22.53 -11.39 -9.54
CA ILE A 649 23.75 -10.86 -10.16
C ILE A 649 24.84 -10.67 -9.08
N LEU A 650 24.52 -10.02 -7.97
CA LEU A 650 25.47 -9.80 -6.87
C LEU A 650 25.97 -11.11 -6.26
N GLY A 651 25.10 -12.09 -6.06
CA GLY A 651 25.45 -13.42 -5.56
C GLY A 651 26.35 -14.19 -6.51
N LEU A 652 26.06 -14.16 -7.81
CA LEU A 652 26.89 -14.76 -8.85
C LEU A 652 28.28 -14.11 -8.93
N LEU A 653 28.34 -12.79 -8.77
CA LEU A 653 29.63 -12.10 -8.66
C LEU A 653 30.41 -12.58 -7.44
N GLN A 654 29.76 -12.87 -6.30
CA GLN A 654 30.46 -13.31 -5.09
C GLN A 654 30.89 -14.78 -5.13
N VAL A 655 30.11 -15.68 -5.74
CA VAL A 655 30.29 -17.13 -5.56
C VAL A 655 31.55 -17.73 -6.19
N LEU A 656 32.14 -17.04 -7.17
CA LEU A 656 33.37 -17.49 -7.83
C LEU A 656 34.63 -17.19 -7.01
N GLN A 657 34.53 -16.34 -5.99
CA GLN A 657 35.67 -15.96 -5.16
C GLN A 657 36.27 -17.15 -4.37
N PRO A 658 35.48 -18.01 -3.67
CA PRO A 658 36.00 -19.22 -3.04
C PRO A 658 36.83 -20.09 -4.00
N GLN A 659 36.38 -20.28 -5.24
CA GLN A 659 37.11 -21.06 -6.24
C GLN A 659 38.43 -20.39 -6.65
N ALA A 660 38.41 -19.09 -6.97
CA ALA A 660 39.63 -18.36 -7.34
C ALA A 660 40.67 -18.36 -6.21
N ARG A 661 40.23 -18.20 -4.95
CA ARG A 661 41.10 -18.27 -3.77
C ARG A 661 41.68 -19.67 -3.58
N TYR A 662 40.87 -20.72 -3.75
CA TYR A 662 41.33 -22.10 -3.71
C TYR A 662 42.38 -22.40 -4.79
N GLU A 663 42.14 -22.00 -6.04
CA GLU A 663 43.11 -22.20 -7.14
C GLU A 663 44.44 -21.48 -6.87
N LEU A 664 44.40 -20.23 -6.43
CA LEU A 664 45.61 -19.46 -6.04
C LEU A 664 46.42 -20.16 -4.94
N GLU A 665 45.73 -20.70 -3.94
CA GLU A 665 46.31 -21.44 -2.81
C GLU A 665 46.92 -22.77 -3.23
N GLN A 666 46.37 -23.41 -4.27
CA GLN A 666 46.93 -24.61 -4.89
C GLN A 666 48.03 -24.32 -5.91
N GLY A 667 48.44 -23.05 -6.06
CA GLY A 667 49.47 -22.65 -7.02
C GLY A 667 49.01 -22.63 -8.47
N ARG A 668 47.69 -22.65 -8.73
CA ARG A 668 47.09 -22.55 -10.06
C ARG A 668 46.68 -21.10 -10.35
N ASP A 669 46.57 -20.78 -11.64
CA ASP A 669 46.10 -19.47 -12.10
C ASP A 669 44.63 -19.29 -11.72
N PRO A 670 44.26 -18.24 -10.94
CA PRO A 670 42.88 -17.97 -10.56
C PRO A 670 42.06 -17.27 -11.66
N GLU A 671 42.70 -16.80 -12.73
CA GLU A 671 42.03 -16.02 -13.78
C GLU A 671 40.90 -16.80 -14.49
N PRO A 672 41.01 -18.10 -14.81
CA PRO A 672 39.92 -18.86 -15.41
C PRO A 672 38.64 -18.88 -14.55
N ALA A 673 38.77 -19.01 -13.22
CA ALA A 673 37.64 -18.97 -12.31
C ALA A 673 36.99 -17.58 -12.26
N LEU A 674 37.80 -16.51 -12.26
CA LEU A 674 37.30 -15.12 -12.29
C LEU A 674 36.70 -14.73 -13.66
N ASP A 675 37.20 -15.30 -14.75
CA ASP A 675 36.73 -15.02 -16.12
C ASP A 675 35.39 -15.70 -16.46
N ARG A 676 35.07 -16.85 -15.84
CA ARG A 676 33.71 -17.46 -15.92
C ARG A 676 32.63 -16.43 -15.64
N ARG A 677 32.88 -15.57 -14.64
CA ARG A 677 32.00 -14.47 -14.25
C ARG A 677 31.68 -13.51 -15.38
N ARG A 678 32.72 -13.00 -16.05
CA ARG A 678 32.60 -11.97 -17.10
C ARG A 678 31.82 -12.47 -18.31
N LYS A 679 31.80 -13.79 -18.52
CA LYS A 679 31.03 -14.45 -19.58
C LYS A 679 29.56 -14.69 -19.21
N SER A 680 29.26 -14.80 -17.92
CA SER A 680 27.92 -15.13 -17.40
C SER A 680 26.98 -13.93 -17.23
N ILE A 681 27.51 -12.70 -17.12
CA ILE A 681 26.73 -11.48 -16.87
C ILE A 681 26.94 -10.49 -18.02
N ASP A 682 25.85 -10.02 -18.65
CA ASP A 682 25.93 -9.02 -19.70
C ASP A 682 26.25 -7.61 -19.16
N LEU A 683 26.73 -6.72 -20.04
CA LEU A 683 27.14 -5.37 -19.66
C LEU A 683 25.99 -4.51 -19.10
N ARG A 684 24.76 -4.69 -19.59
CA ARG A 684 23.59 -3.94 -19.11
C ARG A 684 23.24 -4.37 -17.69
N ALA A 685 23.28 -5.65 -17.39
CA ALA A 685 23.11 -6.20 -16.05
C ALA A 685 24.20 -5.67 -15.10
N MET A 686 25.46 -5.62 -15.53
CA MET A 686 26.56 -5.05 -14.74
C MET A 686 26.34 -3.58 -14.37
N LEU A 687 25.81 -2.76 -15.29
CA LEU A 687 25.52 -1.34 -15.03
C LEU A 687 24.51 -1.13 -13.90
N THR A 688 23.65 -2.10 -13.59
CA THR A 688 22.70 -1.99 -12.47
C THR A 688 23.35 -2.17 -11.09
N VAL A 689 24.48 -2.87 -11.02
CA VAL A 689 25.13 -3.23 -9.75
C VAL A 689 26.48 -2.53 -9.53
N HIS A 690 27.08 -1.94 -10.56
CA HIS A 690 28.47 -1.47 -10.54
C HIS A 690 28.82 -0.40 -9.50
N LYS A 691 27.82 0.24 -8.90
CA LYS A 691 27.99 1.24 -7.83
C LYS A 691 27.61 0.74 -6.44
N ARG A 692 27.11 -0.48 -6.31
CA ARG A 692 26.75 -1.09 -5.02
C ARG A 692 27.99 -1.34 -4.18
N VAL A 693 27.90 -1.09 -2.87
CA VAL A 693 28.96 -1.41 -1.91
C VAL A 693 29.36 -2.89 -1.97
N SER A 694 28.39 -3.80 -2.08
CA SER A 694 28.65 -5.24 -2.23
C SER A 694 29.45 -5.57 -3.48
N TYR A 695 29.14 -4.95 -4.61
CA TYR A 695 29.90 -5.10 -5.86
C TYR A 695 31.31 -4.53 -5.72
N LEU A 696 31.44 -3.28 -5.25
CA LEU A 696 32.73 -2.60 -5.11
C LEU A 696 33.66 -3.38 -4.16
N ARG A 697 33.12 -3.94 -3.07
CA ARG A 697 33.85 -4.85 -2.19
C ARG A 697 34.32 -6.10 -2.92
N THR A 698 33.40 -6.79 -3.60
CA THR A 698 33.71 -8.03 -4.35
C THR A 698 34.78 -7.78 -5.41
N LEU A 699 34.63 -6.72 -6.20
CA LEU A 699 35.60 -6.28 -7.20
C LEU A 699 37.00 -6.06 -6.57
N GLY A 700 37.06 -5.38 -5.43
CA GLY A 700 38.31 -5.14 -4.73
C GLY A 700 39.00 -6.43 -4.26
N GLU A 701 38.23 -7.36 -3.70
CA GLU A 701 38.74 -8.64 -3.22
C GLU A 701 39.20 -9.57 -4.36
N ASP A 702 38.52 -9.59 -5.49
CA ASP A 702 38.93 -10.40 -6.65
C ASP A 702 40.15 -9.83 -7.35
N THR A 703 40.20 -8.50 -7.49
CA THR A 703 41.38 -7.81 -8.01
C THR A 703 42.59 -8.06 -7.10
N LEU A 704 42.38 -8.15 -5.79
CA LEU A 704 43.41 -8.56 -4.84
C LEU A 704 43.90 -10.00 -5.09
N VAL A 705 43.01 -10.95 -5.38
CA VAL A 705 43.40 -12.34 -5.74
C VAL A 705 44.27 -12.34 -7.00
N GLN A 706 43.89 -11.58 -8.04
CA GLN A 706 44.69 -11.41 -9.25
C GLN A 706 46.05 -10.77 -8.97
N ALA A 707 46.09 -9.69 -8.18
CA ALA A 707 47.33 -9.01 -7.81
C ALA A 707 48.31 -9.97 -7.10
N ARG A 708 47.80 -10.84 -6.22
CA ARG A 708 48.60 -11.87 -5.52
C ARG A 708 49.18 -12.91 -6.47
N TRP A 709 48.43 -13.32 -7.49
CA TRP A 709 48.93 -14.24 -8.52
C TRP A 709 50.04 -13.59 -9.35
N VAL A 710 49.74 -12.42 -9.92
CA VAL A 710 50.63 -11.69 -10.83
C VAL A 710 51.90 -11.21 -10.12
N ALA A 711 51.85 -10.92 -8.82
CA ALA A 711 53.04 -10.54 -8.04
C ALA A 711 54.15 -11.61 -8.03
N ARG A 712 53.83 -12.87 -8.38
CA ARG A 712 54.80 -13.96 -8.51
C ARG A 712 55.67 -13.83 -9.77
N THR A 713 55.19 -13.14 -10.80
CA THR A 713 55.80 -13.12 -12.15
C THR A 713 56.03 -11.71 -12.71
N ASP A 714 55.12 -10.77 -12.47
CA ASP A 714 55.15 -9.40 -13.01
C ASP A 714 54.80 -8.37 -11.93
N ARG A 715 55.82 -7.70 -11.38
CA ARG A 715 55.62 -6.73 -10.28
C ARG A 715 54.91 -5.44 -10.73
N PRO A 716 55.29 -4.78 -11.84
CA PRO A 716 54.56 -3.59 -12.32
C PRO A 716 53.08 -3.84 -12.57
N GLN A 717 52.72 -4.99 -13.15
CA GLN A 717 51.33 -5.34 -13.38
C GLN A 717 50.59 -5.61 -12.06
N ALA A 718 51.22 -6.30 -11.10
CA ALA A 718 50.65 -6.53 -9.78
C ALA A 718 50.36 -5.22 -9.03
N GLU A 719 51.25 -4.23 -9.12
CA GLU A 719 51.06 -2.92 -8.50
C GLU A 719 49.88 -2.15 -9.11
N THR A 720 49.67 -2.29 -10.42
CA THR A 720 48.49 -1.75 -11.10
C THR A 720 47.20 -2.37 -10.55
N LEU A 721 47.18 -3.70 -10.38
CA LEU A 721 46.04 -4.41 -9.79
C LEU A 721 45.81 -4.03 -8.32
N PHE A 722 46.86 -3.87 -7.51
CA PHE A 722 46.72 -3.37 -6.14
C PHE A 722 46.07 -1.97 -6.08
N ASN A 723 46.40 -1.08 -7.02
CA ASN A 723 45.78 0.25 -7.10
C ASN A 723 44.30 0.18 -7.50
N TYR A 724 43.93 -0.73 -8.41
CA TYR A 724 42.52 -0.96 -8.74
C TYR A 724 41.72 -1.53 -7.56
N ALA A 725 42.29 -2.50 -6.84
CA ALA A 725 41.67 -3.04 -5.62
C ALA A 725 41.47 -1.95 -4.55
N LEU A 726 42.48 -1.09 -4.38
CA LEU A 726 42.43 0.04 -3.45
C LEU A 726 41.33 1.04 -3.82
N ALA A 727 41.22 1.40 -5.10
CA ALA A 727 40.21 2.33 -5.59
C ALA A 727 38.79 1.80 -5.31
N ALA A 728 38.52 0.55 -5.64
CA ALA A 728 37.21 -0.07 -5.43
C ALA A 728 36.82 -0.13 -3.94
N LEU A 729 37.74 -0.57 -3.06
CA LEU A 729 37.47 -0.63 -1.62
C LEU A 729 37.39 0.75 -0.97
N THR A 730 38.11 1.75 -1.49
CA THR A 730 38.00 3.13 -1.02
C THR A 730 36.64 3.71 -1.37
N GLU A 731 36.13 3.47 -2.59
CA GLU A 731 34.78 3.87 -2.98
C GLU A 731 33.72 3.18 -2.11
N ALA A 732 33.87 1.88 -1.85
CA ALA A 732 32.98 1.13 -0.96
C ALA A 732 32.93 1.72 0.46
N LEU A 733 34.09 2.02 1.05
CA LEU A 733 34.19 2.63 2.38
C LEU A 733 33.77 4.10 2.40
N GLY A 734 33.86 4.81 1.27
CA GLY A 734 33.31 6.16 1.13
C GLY A 734 31.78 6.16 1.21
N GLN A 735 31.13 5.14 0.67
CA GLN A 735 29.67 4.97 0.74
C GLN A 735 29.21 4.40 2.10
N GLN A 736 29.92 3.41 2.64
CA GLN A 736 29.61 2.80 3.94
C GLN A 736 30.86 2.70 4.82
N PRO A 737 31.24 3.79 5.53
CA PRO A 737 32.42 3.81 6.40
C PRO A 737 32.37 2.78 7.53
N ARG A 738 31.14 2.36 7.91
CA ARG A 738 30.90 1.37 8.96
C ARG A 738 30.82 -0.09 8.48
N SER A 739 31.02 -0.37 7.19
CA SER A 739 31.01 -1.76 6.68
C SER A 739 32.19 -2.56 7.24
N GLN A 740 31.89 -3.55 8.10
CA GLN A 740 32.89 -4.41 8.73
C GLN A 740 33.63 -5.26 7.69
N GLU A 741 32.91 -5.76 6.68
CA GLU A 741 33.43 -6.59 5.59
C GLU A 741 34.37 -5.79 4.68
N ALA A 742 34.00 -4.56 4.29
CA ALA A 742 34.85 -3.71 3.47
C ALA A 742 36.13 -3.28 4.22
N ARG A 743 36.04 -3.04 5.54
CA ARG A 743 37.21 -2.76 6.39
C ARG A 743 38.14 -3.97 6.51
N LEU A 744 37.60 -5.17 6.66
CA LEU A 744 38.39 -6.42 6.63
C LEU A 744 39.12 -6.57 5.29
N ALA A 745 38.41 -6.45 4.16
CA ALA A 745 38.98 -6.57 2.82
C ALA A 745 40.08 -5.52 2.56
N MET A 746 39.88 -4.28 3.01
CA MET A 746 40.89 -3.23 2.93
C MET A 746 42.13 -3.56 3.80
N GLY A 747 41.94 -4.15 4.97
CA GLY A 747 43.05 -4.65 5.80
C GLY A 747 43.83 -5.78 5.13
N GLU A 748 43.15 -6.74 4.51
CA GLU A 748 43.78 -7.82 3.72
C GLU A 748 44.58 -7.25 2.55
N LEU A 749 44.01 -6.30 1.80
CA LEU A 749 44.69 -5.61 0.71
C LEU A 749 45.99 -4.95 1.18
N ASN A 750 45.92 -4.17 2.26
CA ASN A 750 47.10 -3.52 2.84
C ASN A 750 48.17 -4.54 3.23
N ARG A 751 47.77 -5.68 3.82
CA ARG A 751 48.69 -6.75 4.21
C ARG A 751 49.38 -7.38 2.99
N TYR A 752 48.63 -7.80 1.99
CA TYR A 752 49.21 -8.51 0.84
C TYR A 752 50.07 -7.60 -0.04
N ARG A 753 49.70 -6.33 -0.18
CA ARG A 753 50.57 -5.34 -0.84
C ARG A 753 51.85 -5.09 -0.04
N ALA A 754 51.76 -5.01 1.29
CA ALA A 754 52.93 -4.93 2.17
C ALA A 754 53.85 -6.16 2.03
N VAL A 755 53.30 -7.38 1.91
CA VAL A 755 54.09 -8.59 1.64
C VAL A 755 54.86 -8.46 0.31
N ALA A 756 54.19 -8.01 -0.76
CA ALA A 756 54.83 -7.80 -2.05
C ALA A 756 55.94 -6.73 -2.00
N MET A 757 55.71 -5.63 -1.27
CA MET A 757 56.71 -4.57 -1.05
C MET A 757 57.93 -5.07 -0.26
N LYS A 758 57.74 -5.82 0.82
CA LYS A 758 58.85 -6.42 1.59
C LYS A 758 59.66 -7.38 0.70
N ALA A 759 59.00 -8.20 -0.12
CA ALA A 759 59.67 -9.08 -1.08
C ALA A 759 60.46 -8.31 -2.15
N ALA A 760 60.11 -7.05 -2.41
CA ALA A 760 60.84 -6.13 -3.29
C ALA A 760 61.87 -5.26 -2.55
N GLY A 761 62.08 -5.44 -1.24
CA GLY A 761 63.00 -4.63 -0.42
C GLY A 761 62.53 -3.19 -0.17
N GLN A 762 61.24 -2.91 -0.36
CA GLN A 762 60.64 -1.59 -0.15
C GLN A 762 60.05 -1.45 1.25
N ASP A 763 59.90 -0.20 1.73
CA ASP A 763 59.28 0.08 3.02
C ASP A 763 57.77 -0.20 2.98
N ALA A 764 57.34 -1.18 3.77
CA ALA A 764 55.96 -1.62 3.88
C ALA A 764 55.25 -1.09 5.14
N GLU A 765 55.95 -0.38 6.03
CA GLU A 765 55.42 0.08 7.31
C GLU A 765 54.16 0.96 7.17
N PRO A 766 54.06 1.89 6.19
CA PRO A 766 52.86 2.71 6.03
C PRO A 766 51.59 1.89 5.73
N LEU A 767 51.71 0.81 4.96
CA LEU A 767 50.59 -0.07 4.64
C LEU A 767 50.22 -0.96 5.83
N LEU A 768 51.21 -1.50 6.53
CA LEU A 768 50.99 -2.30 7.73
C LEU A 768 50.31 -1.47 8.83
N ALA A 769 50.73 -0.22 9.04
CA ALA A 769 50.10 0.69 9.99
C ALA A 769 48.63 0.98 9.64
N LYS A 770 48.31 1.24 8.36
CA LYS A 770 46.93 1.42 7.89
C LYS A 770 46.08 0.17 8.11
N GLY A 771 46.62 -1.00 7.77
CA GLY A 771 45.96 -2.28 7.99
C GLY A 771 45.69 -2.56 9.47
N LEU A 772 46.66 -2.29 10.34
CA LEU A 772 46.53 -2.47 11.79
C LEU A 772 45.49 -1.54 12.38
N ALA A 773 45.46 -0.26 11.98
CA ALA A 773 44.44 0.67 12.44
C ALA A 773 43.00 0.19 12.11
N LEU A 774 42.80 -0.40 10.92
CA LEU A 774 41.53 -1.01 10.55
C LEU A 774 41.21 -2.24 11.41
N ALA A 775 42.18 -3.14 11.57
CA ALA A 775 41.99 -4.37 12.34
C ALA A 775 41.74 -4.07 13.83
N ASP A 776 42.44 -3.10 14.42
CA ASP A 776 42.24 -2.63 15.78
C ASP A 776 40.86 -2.02 15.97
N ALA A 777 40.38 -1.21 15.02
CA ALA A 777 39.02 -0.69 15.06
C ALA A 777 37.98 -1.82 15.07
N LEU A 778 38.16 -2.85 14.23
CA LEU A 778 37.24 -4.00 14.17
C LEU A 778 37.29 -4.85 15.46
N VAL A 779 38.47 -5.08 16.02
CA VAL A 779 38.61 -5.80 17.31
C VAL A 779 38.06 -4.98 18.47
N ASN A 780 38.21 -3.66 18.47
CA ASN A 780 37.61 -2.80 19.49
C ASN A 780 36.07 -2.81 19.42
N GLU A 781 35.50 -2.80 18.22
CA GLU A 781 34.06 -2.95 18.01
C GLU A 781 33.57 -4.36 18.41
N ARG A 782 34.35 -5.40 18.13
CA ARG A 782 34.02 -6.81 18.42
C ARG A 782 35.24 -7.60 18.90
N PRO A 783 35.51 -7.62 20.22
CA PRO A 783 36.74 -8.20 20.79
C PRO A 783 37.00 -9.67 20.45
N ASN A 784 35.95 -10.47 20.30
CA ASN A 784 36.04 -11.91 20.06
C ASN A 784 35.77 -12.28 18.59
N TRP A 785 35.87 -11.35 17.65
CA TRP A 785 35.62 -11.64 16.24
C TRP A 785 36.81 -12.35 15.59
N PRO A 786 36.71 -13.65 15.23
CA PRO A 786 37.87 -14.44 14.84
C PRO A 786 38.57 -13.91 13.57
N GLU A 787 37.82 -13.47 12.56
CA GLU A 787 38.39 -12.97 11.31
C GLU A 787 39.17 -11.67 11.51
N ALA A 788 38.68 -10.74 12.35
CA ALA A 788 39.40 -9.50 12.66
C ALA A 788 40.65 -9.76 13.50
N LEU A 789 40.58 -10.67 14.47
CA LEU A 789 41.74 -11.12 15.24
C LEU A 789 42.78 -11.79 14.33
N LEU A 790 42.38 -12.65 13.40
CA LEU A 790 43.30 -13.28 12.44
C LEU A 790 43.91 -12.25 11.48
N LEU A 791 43.14 -11.25 11.04
CA LEU A 791 43.68 -10.15 10.23
C LEU A 791 44.76 -9.38 11.00
N ARG A 792 44.47 -8.98 12.24
CA ARG A 792 45.44 -8.28 13.10
C ARG A 792 46.67 -9.14 13.35
N ALA A 793 46.47 -10.42 13.68
CA ALA A 793 47.55 -11.38 13.85
C ALA A 793 48.42 -11.47 12.60
N ALA A 794 47.82 -11.59 11.41
CA ALA A 794 48.55 -11.71 10.15
C ALA A 794 49.33 -10.43 9.81
N LEU A 795 48.76 -9.25 10.07
CA LEU A 795 49.45 -7.96 9.89
C LEU A 795 50.64 -7.83 10.85
N LEU A 796 50.44 -8.13 12.14
CA LEU A 796 51.51 -8.12 13.15
C LEU A 796 52.62 -9.12 12.83
N ARG A 797 52.26 -10.34 12.39
CA ARG A 797 53.19 -11.38 11.96
C ARG A 797 53.97 -11.00 10.70
N THR A 798 53.36 -10.23 9.80
CA THR A 798 54.02 -9.67 8.60
C THR A 798 55.00 -8.55 8.99
N LYS A 799 54.66 -7.74 10.00
CA LYS A 799 55.53 -6.69 10.55
C LYS A 799 56.73 -7.28 11.30
N ASP A 800 56.45 -8.11 12.30
CA ASP A 800 57.42 -8.81 13.14
C ASP A 800 57.05 -10.30 13.26
N PRO A 801 57.84 -11.21 12.63
CA PRO A 801 57.65 -12.65 12.75
C PRO A 801 57.60 -13.19 14.19
N ALA A 802 58.26 -12.51 15.14
CA ALA A 802 58.33 -12.93 16.54
C ALA A 802 57.22 -12.34 17.42
N SER A 803 56.29 -11.56 16.86
CA SER A 803 55.25 -10.85 17.61
C SER A 803 54.44 -11.75 18.55
N ALA A 804 54.52 -11.46 19.85
CA ALA A 804 53.75 -12.18 20.87
C ALA A 804 52.25 -11.90 20.76
N GLN A 805 51.87 -10.66 20.43
CA GLN A 805 50.48 -10.29 20.23
C GLN A 805 49.88 -11.02 19.02
N ALA A 806 50.64 -11.20 17.94
CA ALA A 806 50.17 -11.98 16.79
C ALA A 806 49.81 -13.42 17.17
N ARG A 807 50.65 -14.08 17.99
CA ARG A 807 50.36 -15.43 18.50
C ARG A 807 49.13 -15.44 19.40
N ALA A 808 49.02 -14.47 20.32
CA ALA A 808 47.88 -14.36 21.21
C ALA A 808 46.55 -14.15 20.46
N ASP A 809 46.53 -13.25 19.48
CA ASP A 809 45.35 -12.99 18.64
C ASP A 809 44.95 -14.21 17.81
N ARG A 810 45.93 -14.89 17.19
CA ARG A 810 45.71 -16.15 16.48
C ARG A 810 45.09 -17.21 17.39
N ASP A 811 45.69 -17.44 18.55
CA ASP A 811 45.24 -18.48 19.48
C ASP A 811 43.84 -18.17 20.02
N ALA A 812 43.56 -16.89 20.31
CA ALA A 812 42.22 -16.44 20.70
C ALA A 812 41.20 -16.68 19.57
N ALA A 813 41.53 -16.33 18.33
CA ALA A 813 40.64 -16.53 17.19
C ALA A 813 40.35 -18.02 16.91
N LEU A 814 41.39 -18.86 16.89
CA LEU A 814 41.25 -20.29 16.61
C LEU A 814 40.57 -21.05 17.75
N LYS A 815 40.68 -20.55 18.99
CA LYS A 815 39.90 -21.07 20.13
C LYS A 815 38.39 -20.83 19.94
N VAL A 816 38.01 -19.68 19.39
CA VAL A 816 36.60 -19.37 19.09
C VAL A 816 36.13 -20.11 17.84
N ASN A 817 36.94 -20.15 16.79
CA ASN A 817 36.59 -20.81 15.53
C ASN A 817 37.75 -21.61 14.94
N ALA A 818 37.81 -22.89 15.31
CA ALA A 818 38.84 -23.81 14.83
C ALA A 818 38.75 -24.07 13.31
N ASN A 819 37.61 -23.82 12.67
CA ASN A 819 37.44 -24.02 11.23
C ASN A 819 38.31 -23.06 10.39
N LEU A 820 38.85 -22.00 11.00
CA LEU A 820 39.74 -21.04 10.33
C LEU A 820 41.22 -21.46 10.36
N ALA A 821 41.57 -22.52 11.10
CA ALA A 821 42.95 -22.98 11.23
C ALA A 821 43.60 -23.36 9.88
N PRO A 822 42.94 -24.08 8.95
CA PRO A 822 43.53 -24.39 7.65
C PRO A 822 43.94 -23.13 6.88
N GLY A 823 43.12 -22.07 6.91
CA GLY A 823 43.43 -20.80 6.27
C GLY A 823 44.63 -20.07 6.88
N TRP A 824 44.86 -20.19 8.20
CA TRP A 824 46.06 -19.67 8.84
C TRP A 824 47.31 -20.45 8.40
N VAL A 825 47.24 -21.78 8.44
CA VAL A 825 48.36 -22.67 8.07
C VAL A 825 48.81 -22.45 6.63
N ARG A 826 47.88 -22.21 5.69
CA ARG A 826 48.21 -21.89 4.30
C ARG A 826 49.00 -20.58 4.15
N GLN A 827 48.81 -19.63 5.07
CA GLN A 827 49.50 -18.33 5.04
C GLN A 827 50.83 -18.34 5.80
N PHE A 828 50.92 -19.12 6.88
CA PHE A 828 52.08 -19.21 7.76
C PHE A 828 52.35 -20.68 8.13
N PRO A 829 52.87 -21.50 7.19
CA PRO A 829 53.06 -22.95 7.41
C PRO A 829 54.06 -23.24 8.54
N GLU A 830 55.01 -22.34 8.78
CA GLU A 830 55.99 -22.43 9.87
C GLU A 830 55.41 -22.26 11.29
N ASP A 831 54.17 -21.77 11.42
CA ASP A 831 53.54 -21.51 12.72
C ASP A 831 52.82 -22.77 13.30
N MET A 832 52.89 -23.91 12.61
CA MET A 832 52.45 -25.21 13.13
C MET A 832 53.52 -25.84 14.04
N PRO A 833 53.14 -26.53 15.13
CA PRO A 833 54.08 -27.42 15.80
C PRO A 833 54.57 -28.44 14.77
N LYS A 834 55.90 -28.59 14.63
CA LYS A 834 56.48 -29.71 13.89
C LYS A 834 55.84 -30.98 14.45
N VAL A 835 55.09 -31.70 13.62
CA VAL A 835 54.61 -33.05 13.99
C VAL A 835 55.86 -33.84 14.42
N PRO A 836 55.85 -34.48 15.59
CA PRO A 836 57.03 -35.18 16.11
C PRO A 836 57.61 -36.21 15.14
#